data_AF-A0AAW4T6E2-F1
#
_entry.id   AF-A0AAW4T6E2-F1
#
_cell.length_a   1.000
_cell.length_b   1.000
_cell.length_c   1.000
_cell.angle_alpha   90.00
_cell.angle_beta   90.00
_cell.angle_gamma   90.00
#
_symmetry.space_group_name_H-M   'P 1'
#
loop_
_entity.id
_entity.type
_entity.pdbx_description
1 polymer ?
#
loop_
_entity_poly.entity_id
_entity_poly.type
_entity_poly.pdbx_seq_one_letter_code
_entity_poly.pdbx_strand_id
1 'polypeptide(L)'
;MSCPQTLHITLFFDGTNNNDEQTNPFRDSLVHTHSNVARLYNAALDRSEEGIFRFYIAGVGTPFKSIGEQTYSTSGKSMASGFGSRCVWGYTRVLNAIYRAIATDKTRNLIPDSDVQRVCTEVADGHKLPLVGYTDRLGLAHKQAIDEGRYPQTIKQIWINVIGFSRGAACARVFVNKLMNEWARDGRIGYQTGKYALNYKVNFVGLFDTVASVGPPDSTRATVDFGTFDGHFAFANDGRLDIPKDVRFCYHAFSVHEQRMSFPLDSIRNGDSYGGGIRDEVAYPGVHSDVGGGYAPCEQGKGGATAKAGDDSYKLSQIPLHDMYLKAASYGVPLMDSDAISKRADLVADFALDQSVIDAFNAWRKTVENVNSVEDALKVGLGQMLAWRTLRADIGNPQRYVTGQSFFKRAHEDKMTPYKVQQAVSKASENDPTMSKLRSQSQLLQANALSMGAGYASYMSSQKGQATALKEAMDRRNEQLCGAIAHPGVANPKPARPGEGPLDVATNDQTDLRQGAEEMRLLLGYLYPDQCERWKVKRTDHRPIVTRGGDVIKVPPTFVVEHDQPGSDSPCVTLAYSGILLNTVWSTLVQNYRVQDDVMAAPLPGVESFLRQHTSPDAVNKLPTGAITLFDDYVHDSRCWFRVPYFHEYAPGGYGFPRVVFVGGDKRKAYLGLASNASQLDLGNGRTQAGWA
;
A
#
# COMPACT_ATOMS: atom_id res chain seq x y z
N MET A 1 39.39 30.52 -6.46
CA MET A 1 39.71 29.09 -6.44
C MET A 1 38.39 28.34 -6.33
N SER A 2 38.08 27.42 -7.25
CA SER A 2 36.91 26.55 -7.13
C SER A 2 37.13 25.58 -5.96
N CYS A 3 36.07 25.27 -5.19
CA CYS A 3 36.12 24.35 -4.05
C CYS A 3 35.50 22.98 -4.42
N PRO A 4 35.74 21.93 -3.64
CA PRO A 4 35.03 20.66 -3.81
C PRO A 4 33.52 20.81 -3.59
N GLN A 5 32.73 20.04 -4.33
CA GLN A 5 31.27 19.99 -4.22
C GLN A 5 30.80 19.30 -2.94
N THR A 6 29.63 19.71 -2.46
CA THR A 6 28.81 18.94 -1.52
C THR A 6 27.59 18.47 -2.27
N LEU A 7 27.36 17.15 -2.30
CA LEU A 7 26.22 16.58 -3.02
C LEU A 7 25.03 16.39 -2.10
N HIS A 8 23.84 16.68 -2.61
CA HIS A 8 22.56 16.35 -1.98
C HIS A 8 21.78 15.45 -2.93
N ILE A 9 21.55 14.20 -2.55
CA ILE A 9 20.85 13.21 -3.36
C ILE A 9 19.58 12.80 -2.61
N THR A 10 18.42 13.09 -3.19
CA THR A 10 17.13 12.78 -2.57
C THR A 10 16.39 11.71 -3.39
N LEU A 11 16.03 10.62 -2.74
CA LEU A 11 15.30 9.48 -3.34
C LEU A 11 13.86 9.46 -2.83
N PHE A 12 12.90 9.28 -3.73
CA PHE A 12 11.47 9.29 -3.45
C PHE A 12 10.86 7.93 -3.84
N PHE A 13 10.57 7.08 -2.87
CA PHE A 13 10.03 5.72 -3.06
C PHE A 13 8.50 5.71 -2.88
N ASP A 14 7.76 5.59 -3.98
CA ASP A 14 6.31 5.68 -3.93
C ASP A 14 5.60 4.40 -3.42
N GLY A 15 4.35 4.55 -3.01
CA GLY A 15 3.50 3.51 -2.45
C GLY A 15 3.05 2.46 -3.46
N THR A 16 2.47 1.36 -2.96
CA THR A 16 1.93 0.30 -3.83
C THR A 16 0.90 0.89 -4.78
N ASN A 17 0.97 0.53 -6.07
CA ASN A 17 0.07 1.02 -7.12
C ASN A 17 0.19 2.53 -7.44
N ASN A 18 1.16 3.26 -6.88
CA ASN A 18 1.39 4.67 -7.18
C ASN A 18 2.53 4.87 -8.19
N ASN A 19 2.28 5.69 -9.22
CA ASN A 19 3.25 6.01 -10.25
C ASN A 19 2.95 7.36 -10.93
N ASP A 20 3.80 8.35 -10.66
CA ASP A 20 3.76 9.67 -11.29
C ASP A 20 4.98 9.94 -12.20
N GLU A 21 5.64 8.88 -12.72
CA GLU A 21 6.73 9.06 -13.68
C GLU A 21 6.25 9.82 -14.92
N GLN A 22 7.02 10.80 -15.38
CA GLN A 22 6.66 11.61 -16.55
C GLN A 22 6.52 10.78 -17.84
N THR A 23 7.21 9.64 -17.92
CA THR A 23 7.15 8.70 -19.04
C THR A 23 5.96 7.74 -18.95
N ASN A 24 5.24 7.72 -17.82
CA ASN A 24 4.02 6.95 -17.64
C ASN A 24 2.83 7.74 -18.21
N PRO A 25 2.17 7.26 -19.29
CA PRO A 25 1.01 7.94 -19.86
C PRO A 25 -0.22 7.88 -18.92
N PHE A 26 -0.17 7.08 -17.87
CA PHE A 26 -1.21 6.93 -16.85
C PHE A 26 -0.77 7.48 -15.49
N ARG A 27 0.09 8.50 -15.50
CA ARG A 27 0.59 9.12 -14.27
C ARG A 27 -0.58 9.55 -13.36
N ASP A 28 -0.45 9.29 -12.07
CA ASP A 28 -1.53 9.50 -11.10
C ASP A 28 -1.96 10.98 -11.00
N SER A 29 -1.07 11.93 -11.31
CA SER A 29 -1.42 13.36 -11.34
C SER A 29 -2.43 13.73 -12.42
N LEU A 30 -2.63 12.93 -13.46
CA LEU A 30 -3.64 13.20 -14.50
C LEU A 30 -5.08 13.00 -14.01
N VAL A 31 -5.26 12.27 -12.92
CA VAL A 31 -6.57 11.98 -12.32
C VAL A 31 -6.61 12.37 -10.84
N HIS A 32 -5.65 13.20 -10.40
CA HIS A 32 -5.57 13.70 -9.03
C HIS A 32 -5.47 12.56 -7.99
N THR A 33 -4.72 11.50 -8.24
CA THR A 33 -4.50 10.39 -7.29
C THR A 33 -3.05 10.22 -6.88
N HIS A 34 -2.17 11.16 -7.26
CA HIS A 34 -0.75 11.06 -6.96
C HIS A 34 -0.49 11.23 -5.45
N SER A 35 0.50 10.49 -4.95
CA SER A 35 0.81 10.42 -3.52
C SER A 35 1.54 11.66 -3.01
N ASN A 36 1.66 11.78 -1.69
CA ASN A 36 2.50 12.78 -1.06
C ASN A 36 3.99 12.62 -1.41
N VAL A 37 4.45 11.41 -1.76
CA VAL A 37 5.82 11.18 -2.24
C VAL A 37 6.01 11.83 -3.61
N ALA A 38 5.06 11.68 -4.53
CA ALA A 38 5.09 12.34 -5.83
C ALA A 38 5.04 13.87 -5.70
N ARG A 39 4.17 14.41 -4.83
CA ARG A 39 4.09 15.85 -4.55
C ARG A 39 5.42 16.42 -4.03
N LEU A 40 6.03 15.74 -3.06
CA LEU A 40 7.34 16.14 -2.52
C LEU A 40 8.46 15.99 -3.56
N TYR A 41 8.42 14.97 -4.41
CA TYR A 41 9.34 14.85 -5.54
C TYR A 41 9.20 16.04 -6.48
N ASN A 42 7.97 16.42 -6.85
CA ASN A 42 7.68 17.53 -7.75
C ASN A 42 8.14 18.89 -7.17
N ALA A 43 8.11 19.04 -5.84
CA ALA A 43 8.63 20.19 -5.10
C ALA A 43 10.13 20.12 -4.77
N ALA A 44 10.83 19.01 -5.07
CA ALA A 44 12.26 18.89 -4.81
C ALA A 44 13.09 19.65 -5.86
N LEU A 45 14.21 20.22 -5.42
CA LEU A 45 15.18 20.86 -6.32
C LEU A 45 15.96 19.80 -7.12
N ASP A 46 16.27 20.14 -8.38
CA ASP A 46 17.13 19.35 -9.25
C ASP A 46 18.08 20.30 -9.98
N ARG A 47 19.32 20.39 -9.49
CA ARG A 47 20.35 21.30 -9.98
C ARG A 47 21.66 20.52 -10.02
N SER A 48 21.78 19.62 -10.99
CA SER A 48 22.89 18.68 -11.08
C SER A 48 24.26 19.36 -11.11
N GLU A 49 24.36 20.54 -11.73
CA GLU A 49 25.59 21.35 -11.78
C GLU A 49 25.97 21.96 -10.42
N GLU A 50 25.00 22.09 -9.50
CA GLU A 50 25.20 22.53 -8.11
C GLU A 50 25.32 21.33 -7.14
N GLY A 51 25.32 20.10 -7.66
CA GLY A 51 25.41 18.88 -6.86
C GLY A 51 24.08 18.46 -6.20
N ILE A 52 22.94 19.00 -6.62
CA ILE A 52 21.61 18.67 -6.09
C ILE A 52 20.89 17.77 -7.08
N PHE A 53 20.49 16.57 -6.62
CA PHE A 53 19.83 15.55 -7.43
C PHE A 53 18.56 15.05 -6.74
N ARG A 54 17.52 14.79 -7.54
CA ARG A 54 16.31 14.08 -7.10
C ARG A 54 16.03 12.89 -8.00
N PHE A 55 15.52 11.81 -7.42
CA PHE A 55 15.10 10.63 -8.17
C PHE A 55 13.78 10.10 -7.62
N TYR A 56 12.84 9.88 -8.53
CA TYR A 56 11.57 9.21 -8.24
C TYR A 56 11.70 7.72 -8.54
N ILE A 57 11.16 6.89 -7.65
CA ILE A 57 11.13 5.44 -7.74
C ILE A 57 9.66 5.03 -7.69
N ALA A 58 9.12 4.58 -8.83
CA ALA A 58 7.74 4.16 -8.94
C ALA A 58 7.39 3.03 -7.97
N GLY A 59 6.14 3.03 -7.51
CA GLY A 59 5.58 2.05 -6.59
C GLY A 59 5.57 0.62 -7.12
N VAL A 60 5.61 -0.36 -6.22
CA VAL A 60 5.44 -1.78 -6.58
C VAL A 60 4.04 -2.02 -7.17
N GLY A 61 3.95 -2.93 -8.15
CA GLY A 61 2.70 -3.19 -8.87
C GLY A 61 2.39 -2.22 -10.02
N THR A 62 3.28 -1.25 -10.29
CA THR A 62 3.16 -0.32 -11.41
C THR A 62 4.27 -0.56 -12.45
N PRO A 63 4.11 -0.09 -13.71
CA PRO A 63 5.16 -0.17 -14.72
C PRO A 63 6.45 0.52 -14.24
N PHE A 64 7.58 -0.17 -14.38
CA PHE A 64 8.90 0.40 -14.18
C PHE A 64 9.90 -0.21 -15.16
N LYS A 65 9.94 0.36 -16.38
CA LYS A 65 10.63 -0.23 -17.53
C LYS A 65 12.12 -0.46 -17.29
N SER A 66 12.77 0.42 -16.53
CA SER A 66 14.20 0.32 -16.21
C SER A 66 14.58 -0.94 -15.43
N ILE A 67 13.61 -1.60 -14.79
CA ILE A 67 13.81 -2.87 -14.08
C ILE A 67 13.05 -4.03 -14.75
N GLY A 68 12.53 -3.82 -15.96
CA GLY A 68 11.86 -4.85 -16.76
C GLY A 68 10.35 -4.97 -16.53
N GLU A 69 9.74 -4.14 -15.69
CA GLU A 69 8.29 -4.16 -15.45
C GLU A 69 7.57 -3.26 -16.46
N GLN A 70 6.74 -3.85 -17.33
CA GLN A 70 6.12 -3.12 -18.45
C GLN A 70 4.69 -2.64 -18.17
N THR A 71 3.97 -3.30 -17.26
CA THR A 71 2.54 -3.09 -17.00
C THR A 71 2.29 -3.06 -15.51
N TYR A 72 1.08 -2.63 -15.11
CA TYR A 72 0.58 -2.85 -13.76
C TYR A 72 0.44 -4.36 -13.53
N SER A 73 0.55 -4.82 -12.28
CA SER A 73 0.48 -6.25 -11.96
C SER A 73 -0.12 -6.54 -10.60
N THR A 74 -1.04 -7.50 -10.53
CA THR A 74 -1.60 -8.00 -9.27
C THR A 74 -0.51 -8.55 -8.36
N SER A 75 0.46 -9.30 -8.92
CA SER A 75 1.59 -9.83 -8.14
C SER A 75 2.47 -8.73 -7.54
N GLY A 76 2.70 -7.62 -8.23
CA GLY A 76 3.36 -6.46 -7.62
C GLY A 76 2.49 -5.79 -6.55
N LYS A 77 1.17 -5.69 -6.77
CA LYS A 77 0.20 -5.14 -5.79
C LYS A 77 0.03 -6.03 -4.54
N SER A 78 0.20 -7.35 -4.62
CA SER A 78 -0.05 -8.28 -3.49
C SER A 78 1.20 -8.91 -2.89
N MET A 79 2.25 -9.14 -3.70
CA MET A 79 3.52 -9.79 -3.31
C MET A 79 4.71 -8.83 -3.23
N ALA A 80 4.55 -7.58 -3.67
CA ALA A 80 5.65 -6.64 -3.91
C ALA A 80 6.76 -7.21 -4.78
N SER A 81 6.39 -7.93 -5.84
CA SER A 81 7.34 -8.27 -6.91
C SER A 81 8.06 -7.00 -7.38
N GLY A 82 9.38 -7.09 -7.56
CA GLY A 82 10.25 -5.95 -7.93
C GLY A 82 10.67 -5.02 -6.79
N PHE A 83 10.32 -5.31 -5.52
CA PHE A 83 10.73 -4.53 -4.35
C PHE A 83 12.26 -4.40 -4.23
N GLY A 84 12.98 -5.53 -4.26
CA GLY A 84 14.44 -5.53 -4.16
C GLY A 84 15.10 -4.76 -5.30
N SER A 85 14.60 -4.93 -6.53
CA SER A 85 15.11 -4.22 -7.70
C SER A 85 14.91 -2.71 -7.61
N ARG A 86 13.81 -2.22 -7.00
CA ARG A 86 13.59 -0.78 -6.72
C ARG A 86 14.61 -0.23 -5.72
N CYS A 87 14.93 -0.97 -4.66
CA CYS A 87 15.98 -0.61 -3.70
C CYS A 87 17.34 -0.47 -4.40
N VAL A 88 17.70 -1.46 -5.23
CA VAL A 88 18.97 -1.44 -5.98
C VAL A 88 18.97 -0.32 -7.00
N TRP A 89 17.87 -0.09 -7.71
CA TRP A 89 17.75 1.00 -8.68
C TRP A 89 18.04 2.35 -8.03
N GLY A 90 17.49 2.60 -6.83
CA GLY A 90 17.82 3.78 -6.02
C GLY A 90 19.33 3.93 -5.77
N TYR A 91 20.03 2.84 -5.46
CA TYR A 91 21.48 2.88 -5.31
C TYR A 91 22.22 3.14 -6.62
N THR A 92 21.75 2.61 -7.75
CA THR A 92 22.34 2.95 -9.06
C THR A 92 22.24 4.46 -9.35
N ARG A 93 21.15 5.12 -8.92
CA ARG A 93 21.00 6.58 -9.06
C ARG A 93 21.99 7.34 -8.20
N VAL A 94 22.23 6.90 -6.96
CA VAL A 94 23.26 7.47 -6.09
C VAL A 94 24.64 7.41 -6.76
N LEU A 95 25.03 6.23 -7.27
CA LEU A 95 26.32 6.05 -7.94
C LEU A 95 26.44 6.91 -9.22
N ASN A 96 25.38 6.98 -10.02
CA ASN A 96 25.34 7.80 -11.22
C ASN A 96 25.38 9.30 -10.91
N ALA A 97 24.73 9.78 -9.84
CA ALA A 97 24.78 11.18 -9.41
C ALA A 97 26.20 11.60 -8.99
N ILE A 98 26.87 10.75 -8.19
CA ILE A 98 28.26 10.97 -7.77
C ILE A 98 29.18 11.00 -9.00
N TYR A 99 29.01 10.05 -9.92
CA TYR A 99 29.79 10.01 -11.16
C TYR A 99 29.57 11.26 -12.00
N ARG A 100 28.32 11.69 -12.17
CA ARG A 100 27.99 12.93 -12.88
C ARG A 100 28.64 14.14 -12.25
N ALA A 101 28.84 14.22 -10.94
CA ALA A 101 29.57 15.33 -10.33
C ALA A 101 31.08 15.32 -10.67
N ILE A 102 31.69 14.15 -10.81
CA ILE A 102 33.15 13.96 -11.02
C ILE A 102 33.56 13.95 -12.51
N ALA A 103 32.72 13.36 -13.37
CA ALA A 103 33.07 13.09 -14.76
C ALA A 103 33.21 14.38 -15.57
N THR A 104 34.15 14.41 -16.51
CA THR A 104 34.27 15.49 -17.50
C THR A 104 33.18 15.36 -18.56
N ASP A 105 32.93 14.14 -19.03
CA ASP A 105 31.81 13.83 -19.92
C ASP A 105 30.53 13.58 -19.10
N LYS A 106 29.64 14.58 -19.05
CA LYS A 106 28.35 14.50 -18.35
C LYS A 106 27.29 13.72 -19.12
N THR A 107 27.56 13.32 -20.37
CA THR A 107 26.58 12.61 -21.22
C THR A 107 26.50 11.12 -20.90
N ARG A 108 27.51 10.57 -20.22
CA ARG A 108 27.59 9.15 -19.87
C ARG A 108 27.30 8.92 -18.39
N ASN A 109 26.50 7.89 -18.12
CA ASN A 109 26.29 7.37 -16.77
C ASN A 109 27.36 6.32 -16.45
N LEU A 110 27.72 6.18 -15.16
CA LEU A 110 28.61 5.12 -14.68
C LEU A 110 27.98 3.74 -14.93
N ILE A 111 26.70 3.62 -14.60
CA ILE A 111 25.85 2.47 -14.90
C ILE A 111 24.91 2.91 -16.03
N PRO A 112 25.16 2.45 -17.28
CA PRO A 112 24.32 2.79 -18.43
C PRO A 112 22.97 2.09 -18.33
N ASP A 113 21.94 2.67 -18.97
CA ASP A 113 20.57 2.14 -18.90
C ASP A 113 20.46 0.69 -19.41
N SER A 114 21.33 0.28 -20.35
CA SER A 114 21.43 -1.11 -20.82
C SER A 114 21.81 -2.11 -19.74
N ASP A 115 22.54 -1.67 -18.69
CA ASP A 115 23.03 -2.53 -17.62
C ASP A 115 22.12 -2.47 -16.38
N VAL A 116 21.32 -1.41 -16.22
CA VAL A 116 20.53 -1.13 -15.02
C VAL A 116 19.62 -2.31 -14.65
N GLN A 117 18.87 -2.84 -15.61
CA GLN A 117 17.95 -3.95 -15.35
C GLN A 117 18.71 -5.16 -14.80
N ARG A 118 19.79 -5.58 -15.46
CA ARG A 118 20.61 -6.71 -15.06
C ARG A 118 21.20 -6.52 -13.66
N VAL A 119 21.76 -5.34 -13.38
CA VAL A 119 22.31 -5.00 -12.06
C VAL A 119 21.22 -5.05 -10.99
N CYS A 120 20.04 -4.49 -11.27
CA CYS A 120 18.92 -4.48 -10.32
C CYS A 120 18.39 -5.88 -10.03
N THR A 121 18.35 -6.77 -11.02
CA THR A 121 17.94 -8.17 -10.82
C THR A 121 18.98 -8.93 -10.01
N GLU A 122 20.24 -8.99 -10.47
CA GLU A 122 21.28 -9.81 -9.84
C GLU A 122 21.55 -9.40 -8.38
N VAL A 123 21.57 -8.10 -8.08
CA VAL A 123 21.83 -7.61 -6.72
C VAL A 123 20.63 -7.80 -5.81
N ALA A 124 19.41 -7.68 -6.33
CA ALA A 124 18.19 -7.97 -5.56
C ALA A 124 18.14 -9.45 -5.15
N ASP A 125 18.68 -10.34 -5.98
CA ASP A 125 18.83 -11.78 -5.70
C ASP A 125 20.03 -12.09 -4.77
N GLY A 126 20.72 -11.05 -4.28
CA GLY A 126 21.81 -11.17 -3.30
C GLY A 126 23.22 -11.20 -3.91
N HIS A 127 23.35 -11.17 -5.24
CA HIS A 127 24.66 -11.15 -5.90
C HIS A 127 25.22 -9.72 -5.98
N LYS A 128 26.12 -9.36 -5.06
CA LYS A 128 26.66 -7.98 -4.94
C LYS A 128 27.75 -7.61 -5.94
N LEU A 129 28.37 -8.60 -6.60
CA LEU A 129 29.49 -8.41 -7.53
C LEU A 129 29.25 -7.35 -8.62
N PRO A 130 28.04 -7.22 -9.21
CA PRO A 130 27.78 -6.21 -10.23
C PRO A 130 28.02 -4.78 -9.73
N LEU A 131 27.79 -4.48 -8.45
CA LEU A 131 28.00 -3.13 -7.91
C LEU A 131 29.47 -2.81 -7.66
N VAL A 132 30.28 -3.80 -7.26
CA VAL A 132 31.68 -3.62 -6.87
C VAL A 132 32.49 -2.96 -7.99
N GLY A 133 32.34 -3.45 -9.23
CA GLY A 133 33.05 -2.90 -10.38
C GLY A 133 32.73 -1.43 -10.65
N TYR A 134 31.48 -1.00 -10.45
CA TYR A 134 31.10 0.41 -10.63
C TYR A 134 31.60 1.27 -9.46
N THR A 135 31.51 0.79 -8.21
CA THR A 135 32.02 1.54 -7.05
C THR A 135 33.53 1.76 -7.12
N ASP A 136 34.28 0.79 -7.65
CA ASP A 136 35.74 0.90 -7.80
C ASP A 136 36.12 1.93 -8.87
N ARG A 137 35.45 1.88 -10.03
CA ARG A 137 35.62 2.88 -11.10
C ARG A 137 35.30 4.29 -10.61
N LEU A 138 34.25 4.43 -9.80
CA LEU A 138 33.86 5.70 -9.21
C LEU A 138 34.94 6.26 -8.26
N GLY A 139 35.48 5.41 -7.37
CA GLY A 139 36.56 5.79 -6.47
C GLY A 139 37.84 6.19 -7.22
N LEU A 140 38.21 5.46 -8.27
CA LEU A 140 39.36 5.79 -9.13
C LEU A 140 39.16 7.12 -9.88
N ALA A 141 37.96 7.36 -10.43
CA ALA A 141 37.64 8.62 -11.10
C ALA A 141 37.74 9.82 -10.14
N HIS A 142 37.29 9.67 -8.89
CA HIS A 142 37.42 10.71 -7.88
C HIS A 142 38.88 10.97 -7.50
N LYS A 143 39.66 9.89 -7.28
CA LYS A 143 41.10 9.99 -7.00
C LYS A 143 41.81 10.78 -8.10
N GLN A 144 41.55 10.44 -9.37
CA GLN A 144 42.13 11.14 -10.51
C GLN A 144 41.75 12.63 -10.52
N ALA A 145 40.48 12.97 -10.28
CA ALA A 145 40.04 14.36 -10.22
C ALA A 145 40.77 15.18 -9.14
N ILE A 146 41.04 14.57 -7.98
CA ILE A 146 41.78 15.19 -6.88
C ILE A 146 43.25 15.40 -7.24
N ASP A 147 43.91 14.38 -7.79
CA ASP A 147 45.32 14.44 -8.15
C ASP A 147 45.58 15.48 -9.26
N GLU A 148 44.63 15.65 -10.18
CA GLU A 148 44.66 16.64 -11.26
C GLU A 148 44.17 18.04 -10.82
N GLY A 149 43.68 18.21 -9.59
CA GLY A 149 43.17 19.48 -9.09
C GLY A 149 41.92 19.98 -9.85
N ARG A 150 41.09 19.08 -10.37
CA ARG A 150 39.90 19.39 -11.18
C ARG A 150 38.74 19.91 -10.34
N TYR A 151 38.87 21.08 -9.72
CA TYR A 151 37.76 21.71 -8.99
C TYR A 151 36.79 22.43 -9.96
N PRO A 152 35.46 22.26 -9.82
CA PRO A 152 34.77 21.67 -8.67
C PRO A 152 34.48 20.16 -8.78
N GLN A 153 35.00 19.42 -9.77
CA GLN A 153 34.74 17.98 -10.04
C GLN A 153 35.30 16.99 -8.99
N THR A 154 35.48 17.45 -7.75
CA THR A 154 35.87 16.67 -6.58
C THR A 154 34.78 16.80 -5.52
N ILE A 155 34.62 15.80 -4.65
CA ILE A 155 33.52 15.74 -3.68
C ILE A 155 34.07 15.80 -2.26
N LYS A 156 33.51 16.71 -1.45
CA LYS A 156 33.79 16.82 -0.02
C LYS A 156 32.88 15.95 0.83
N GLN A 157 31.58 15.94 0.51
CA GLN A 157 30.54 15.31 1.30
C GLN A 157 29.35 14.94 0.44
N ILE A 158 28.72 13.80 0.75
CA ILE A 158 27.48 13.35 0.12
C ILE A 158 26.39 13.25 1.20
N TRP A 159 25.30 13.97 1.01
CA TRP A 159 24.09 13.87 1.83
C TRP A 159 23.04 13.08 1.09
N ILE A 160 22.60 11.97 1.68
CA ILE A 160 21.53 11.14 1.13
C ILE A 160 20.27 11.40 1.95
N ASN A 161 19.19 11.73 1.26
CA ASN A 161 17.85 11.89 1.82
C ASN A 161 16.94 10.86 1.16
N VAL A 162 16.02 10.30 1.93
CA VAL A 162 15.06 9.32 1.41
C VAL A 162 13.68 9.64 1.93
N ILE A 163 12.67 9.65 1.06
CA ILE A 163 11.27 9.78 1.43
C ILE A 163 10.49 8.62 0.81
N GLY A 164 9.58 7.99 1.55
CA GLY A 164 8.73 6.96 0.98
C GLY A 164 7.39 6.75 1.68
N PHE A 165 6.47 6.09 1.00
CA PHE A 165 5.12 5.78 1.48
C PHE A 165 4.83 4.28 1.37
N SER A 166 4.14 3.68 2.35
CA SER A 166 3.65 2.29 2.28
C SER A 166 4.81 1.30 2.10
N ARG A 167 4.77 0.45 1.07
CA ARG A 167 5.89 -0.40 0.66
C ARG A 167 7.07 0.39 0.11
N GLY A 168 6.85 1.60 -0.41
CA GLY A 168 7.92 2.55 -0.72
C GLY A 168 8.65 3.03 0.54
N ALA A 169 7.95 3.23 1.66
CA ALA A 169 8.58 3.50 2.95
C ALA A 169 9.40 2.29 3.45
N ALA A 170 8.90 1.07 3.25
CA ALA A 170 9.68 -0.15 3.52
C ALA A 170 10.92 -0.23 2.61
N CYS A 171 10.79 0.05 1.31
CA CYS A 171 11.92 0.16 0.37
C CYS A 171 12.95 1.19 0.85
N ALA A 172 12.51 2.36 1.29
CA ALA A 172 13.38 3.41 1.82
C ALA A 172 14.19 2.93 3.01
N ARG A 173 13.55 2.26 3.98
CA ARG A 173 14.19 1.69 5.17
C ARG A 173 15.21 0.61 4.79
N VAL A 174 14.82 -0.33 3.94
CA VAL A 174 15.70 -1.42 3.48
C VAL A 174 16.87 -0.87 2.66
N PHE A 175 16.62 0.11 1.78
CA PHE A 175 17.67 0.80 1.03
C PHE A 175 18.70 1.44 1.97
N VAL A 176 18.25 2.19 2.97
CA VAL A 176 19.14 2.84 3.95
C VAL A 176 19.93 1.81 4.74
N ASN A 177 19.26 0.75 5.21
CA ASN A 177 19.89 -0.33 5.94
C ASN A 177 20.98 -1.04 5.10
N LYS A 178 20.64 -1.45 3.87
CA LYS A 178 21.59 -2.09 2.95
C LYS A 178 22.72 -1.16 2.53
N LEU A 179 22.44 0.12 2.28
CA LEU A 179 23.47 1.11 1.99
C LEU A 179 24.52 1.14 3.11
N MET A 180 24.09 1.27 4.36
CA MET A 180 24.98 1.46 5.52
C MET A 180 25.65 0.19 6.00
N ASN A 181 24.96 -0.95 5.92
CA ASN A 181 25.41 -2.22 6.49
C ASN A 181 26.00 -3.17 5.44
N GLU A 182 25.74 -2.97 4.15
CA GLU A 182 26.11 -3.92 3.10
C GLU A 182 26.84 -3.31 1.90
N TRP A 183 26.34 -2.22 1.31
CA TRP A 183 26.83 -1.71 0.02
C TRP A 183 27.91 -0.63 0.13
N ALA A 184 27.87 0.20 1.18
CA ALA A 184 28.78 1.32 1.39
C ALA A 184 29.05 1.47 2.90
N ARG A 185 29.78 0.52 3.48
CA ARG A 185 30.04 0.50 4.93
C ARG A 185 30.89 1.70 5.38
N ASP A 186 30.87 1.96 6.68
CA ASP A 186 31.71 2.98 7.34
C ASP A 186 31.53 4.40 6.81
N GLY A 187 30.34 4.71 6.27
CA GLY A 187 30.02 6.04 5.74
C GLY A 187 30.82 6.42 4.50
N ARG A 188 31.30 5.44 3.71
CA ARG A 188 32.08 5.69 2.49
C ARG A 188 31.64 4.81 1.32
N ILE A 189 31.70 5.38 0.11
CA ILE A 189 31.43 4.68 -1.15
C ILE A 189 32.76 4.36 -1.85
N GLY A 190 32.97 3.08 -2.17
CA GLY A 190 34.22 2.56 -2.73
C GLY A 190 35.33 2.37 -1.69
N TYR A 191 36.47 1.84 -2.13
CA TYR A 191 37.58 1.44 -1.24
C TYR A 191 38.57 2.56 -0.91
N GLN A 192 38.44 3.74 -1.51
CA GLN A 192 39.38 4.84 -1.36
C GLN A 192 39.37 5.43 0.06
N THR A 193 40.52 5.91 0.53
CA THR A 193 40.71 6.43 1.89
C THR A 193 41.31 7.83 1.92
N GLY A 194 41.31 8.47 3.09
CA GLY A 194 41.87 9.81 3.29
C GLY A 194 41.22 10.85 2.38
N LYS A 195 42.03 11.69 1.74
CA LYS A 195 41.53 12.76 0.86
C LYS A 195 40.73 12.26 -0.35
N TYR A 196 40.89 11.00 -0.76
CA TYR A 196 40.21 10.41 -1.91
C TYR A 196 38.83 9.80 -1.59
N ALA A 197 38.50 9.66 -0.30
CA ALA A 197 37.29 9.00 0.14
C ALA A 197 36.03 9.75 -0.31
N LEU A 198 35.04 9.00 -0.82
CA LEU A 198 33.70 9.50 -1.07
C LEU A 198 32.85 9.31 0.19
N ASN A 199 32.96 10.27 1.11
CA ASN A 199 32.23 10.22 2.38
C ASN A 199 30.75 10.55 2.17
N TYR A 200 29.87 9.74 2.75
CA TYR A 200 28.43 9.99 2.74
C TYR A 200 27.84 9.94 4.15
N LYS A 201 26.70 10.60 4.31
CA LYS A 201 25.82 10.46 5.47
C LYS A 201 24.37 10.41 5.01
N VAL A 202 23.58 9.54 5.63
CA VAL A 202 22.12 9.59 5.50
C VAL A 202 21.59 10.68 6.44
N ASN A 203 21.07 11.73 5.83
CA ASN A 203 20.63 12.92 6.53
C ASN A 203 19.18 12.79 7.01
N PHE A 204 18.25 12.58 6.08
CA PHE A 204 16.82 12.56 6.37
C PHE A 204 16.15 11.30 5.82
N VAL A 205 15.32 10.66 6.65
CA VAL A 205 14.43 9.56 6.26
C VAL A 205 12.99 9.97 6.60
N GLY A 206 12.19 10.30 5.59
CA GLY A 206 10.78 10.64 5.72
C GLY A 206 9.89 9.47 5.33
N LEU A 207 9.00 9.05 6.21
CA LEU A 207 8.16 7.86 5.99
C LEU A 207 6.69 8.21 6.18
N PHE A 208 5.85 7.74 5.26
CA PHE A 208 4.41 7.69 5.43
C PHE A 208 3.99 6.23 5.59
N ASP A 209 3.37 5.94 6.73
CA ASP A 209 2.67 4.71 7.12
C ASP A 209 3.32 3.43 6.56
N THR A 210 4.48 3.07 7.11
CA THR A 210 5.29 1.95 6.60
C THR A 210 4.51 0.62 6.69
N VAL A 211 4.47 -0.10 5.57
CA VAL A 211 3.90 -1.45 5.48
C VAL A 211 4.88 -2.35 4.74
N ALA A 212 5.42 -3.37 5.40
CA ALA A 212 6.35 -4.31 4.80
C ALA A 212 5.74 -5.66 4.41
N SER A 213 4.41 -5.83 4.44
CA SER A 213 3.80 -7.15 4.28
C SER A 213 3.37 -7.58 2.88
N VAL A 214 3.56 -8.88 2.60
CA VAL A 214 2.90 -9.66 1.52
C VAL A 214 1.67 -10.37 2.07
N GLY A 215 0.95 -11.03 1.17
CA GLY A 215 0.54 -12.39 1.51
C GLY A 215 0.63 -13.30 0.28
N PRO A 216 0.10 -14.53 0.30
CA PRO A 216 0.19 -15.51 -0.78
C PRO A 216 -0.46 -15.16 -2.16
N PRO A 217 0.17 -15.56 -3.27
CA PRO A 217 -0.45 -15.58 -4.59
C PRO A 217 -1.77 -16.36 -4.62
N ASP A 218 -2.70 -16.00 -5.51
CA ASP A 218 -4.02 -16.64 -5.69
C ASP A 218 -3.96 -18.18 -5.75
N SER A 219 -2.90 -18.76 -6.34
CA SER A 219 -2.75 -20.20 -6.51
C SER A 219 -2.23 -20.96 -5.28
N THR A 220 -1.67 -20.28 -4.27
CA THR A 220 -1.07 -20.94 -3.09
C THR A 220 -1.83 -20.68 -1.81
N ARG A 221 -2.90 -19.86 -1.83
CA ARG A 221 -3.69 -19.45 -0.65
C ARG A 221 -4.26 -20.63 0.17
N ALA A 222 -4.48 -21.78 -0.46
CA ALA A 222 -5.07 -22.97 0.20
C ALA A 222 -4.06 -23.84 0.96
N THR A 223 -2.74 -23.63 0.79
CA THR A 223 -1.69 -24.53 1.31
C THR A 223 -0.75 -23.86 2.31
N VAL A 224 -0.89 -22.57 2.59
CA VAL A 224 0.02 -21.84 3.48
C VAL A 224 -0.56 -21.75 4.88
N ASP A 225 0.21 -22.21 5.87
CA ASP A 225 -0.02 -21.90 7.29
C ASP A 225 0.33 -20.42 7.52
N PHE A 226 -0.68 -19.56 7.53
CA PHE A 226 -0.53 -18.12 7.71
C PHE A 226 0.13 -17.72 9.04
N GLY A 227 0.14 -18.60 10.05
CA GLY A 227 0.88 -18.35 11.29
C GLY A 227 2.39 -18.54 11.19
N THR A 228 2.88 -19.03 10.05
CA THR A 228 4.31 -19.01 9.70
C THR A 228 4.71 -17.80 8.86
N PHE A 229 3.76 -16.94 8.48
CA PHE A 229 4.06 -15.64 7.89
C PHE A 229 4.31 -14.64 9.01
N ASP A 230 5.56 -14.21 9.16
CA ASP A 230 5.89 -12.97 9.87
C ASP A 230 5.28 -11.73 9.18
N GLY A 231 4.76 -11.92 7.96
CA GLY A 231 4.09 -10.94 7.13
C GLY A 231 5.06 -10.26 6.19
N HIS A 232 6.32 -10.10 6.55
CA HIS A 232 7.28 -9.26 5.84
C HIS A 232 7.83 -9.89 4.55
N PHE A 233 8.17 -9.09 3.54
CA PHE A 233 8.87 -9.58 2.33
C PHE A 233 10.22 -10.19 2.75
N ALA A 234 10.67 -11.28 2.12
CA ALA A 234 11.99 -11.86 2.38
C ALA A 234 13.16 -10.83 2.32
N PHE A 235 13.01 -9.76 1.52
CA PHE A 235 14.00 -8.68 1.40
C PHE A 235 13.95 -7.63 2.52
N ALA A 236 12.87 -7.61 3.31
CA ALA A 236 12.61 -6.72 4.44
C ALA A 236 12.79 -7.40 5.82
N ASN A 237 12.94 -8.72 5.86
CA ASN A 237 13.14 -9.51 7.07
C ASN A 237 14.54 -9.35 7.68
N ASP A 238 14.74 -9.94 8.86
CA ASP A 238 15.95 -9.95 9.69
C ASP A 238 16.37 -8.55 10.15
N GLY A 239 15.40 -7.72 10.54
CA GLY A 239 15.65 -6.35 11.02
C GLY A 239 16.15 -5.39 9.94
N ARG A 240 15.93 -5.68 8.65
CA ARG A 240 16.30 -4.78 7.55
C ARG A 240 15.44 -3.52 7.49
N LEU A 241 14.31 -3.53 8.17
CA LEU A 241 13.47 -2.35 8.38
C LEU A 241 13.98 -1.46 9.53
N ASP A 242 14.91 -1.91 10.36
CA ASP A 242 15.44 -1.08 11.46
C ASP A 242 16.17 0.13 10.89
N ILE A 243 15.92 1.31 11.46
CA ILE A 243 16.61 2.55 11.11
C ILE A 243 18.03 2.51 11.70
N PRO A 244 19.10 2.55 10.89
CA PRO A 244 20.47 2.53 11.42
C PRO A 244 20.74 3.74 12.33
N LYS A 245 21.53 3.52 13.39
CA LYS A 245 21.84 4.54 14.40
C LYS A 245 22.49 5.81 13.84
N ASP A 246 23.24 5.69 12.74
CA ASP A 246 23.99 6.79 12.14
C ASP A 246 23.14 7.63 11.16
N VAL A 247 21.86 7.27 10.94
CA VAL A 247 20.88 8.14 10.29
C VAL A 247 20.60 9.33 11.19
N ARG A 248 20.79 10.56 10.67
CA ARG A 248 20.67 11.77 11.51
C ARG A 248 19.24 12.05 11.95
N PHE A 249 18.29 12.04 11.02
CA PHE A 249 16.89 12.38 11.26
C PHE A 249 15.96 11.36 10.59
N CYS A 250 14.99 10.83 11.34
CA CYS A 250 13.91 10.03 10.80
C CYS A 250 12.57 10.59 11.29
N TYR A 251 11.64 10.81 10.37
CA TYR A 251 10.28 11.25 10.65
C TYR A 251 9.30 10.26 10.03
N HIS A 252 8.43 9.65 10.83
CA HIS A 252 7.43 8.68 10.39
C HIS A 252 6.03 9.17 10.74
N ALA A 253 5.25 9.55 9.73
CA ALA A 253 3.82 9.83 9.87
C ALA A 253 3.03 8.53 9.69
N PHE A 254 2.24 8.10 10.68
CA PHE A 254 1.48 6.85 10.60
C PHE A 254 -0.03 7.06 10.82
N SER A 255 -0.83 6.17 10.24
CA SER A 255 -2.29 6.16 10.34
C SER A 255 -2.75 5.49 11.64
N VAL A 256 -3.64 6.17 12.39
CA VAL A 256 -4.28 5.59 13.59
C VAL A 256 -5.60 4.86 13.33
N HIS A 257 -6.11 4.91 12.10
CA HIS A 257 -7.43 4.39 11.72
C HIS A 257 -7.38 3.24 10.70
N GLU A 258 -6.22 2.94 10.13
CA GLU A 258 -6.03 1.75 9.30
C GLU A 258 -6.24 0.47 10.12
N GLN A 259 -6.95 -0.52 9.57
CA GLN A 259 -7.33 -1.74 10.27
C GLN A 259 -7.21 -3.01 9.44
N ARG A 260 -6.88 -2.89 8.14
CA ARG A 260 -6.74 -4.05 7.27
C ARG A 260 -5.60 -4.92 7.76
N MET A 261 -5.85 -6.23 7.80
CA MET A 261 -4.84 -7.22 8.21
C MET A 261 -3.68 -7.29 7.21
N SER A 262 -3.90 -6.87 5.96
CA SER A 262 -2.90 -6.77 4.90
C SER A 262 -2.02 -5.51 4.97
N PHE A 263 -2.32 -4.57 5.87
CA PHE A 263 -1.57 -3.30 6.06
C PHE A 263 -1.09 -3.12 7.50
N PRO A 264 -0.33 -4.08 8.06
CA PRO A 264 0.27 -3.91 9.37
C PRO A 264 1.23 -2.72 9.37
N LEU A 265 1.29 -2.02 10.50
CA LEU A 265 2.22 -0.90 10.69
C LEU A 265 3.59 -1.41 11.10
N ASP A 266 4.63 -1.01 10.38
CA ASP A 266 6.01 -1.15 10.82
C ASP A 266 6.47 0.09 11.56
N SER A 267 6.47 0.05 12.89
CA SER A 267 7.00 1.17 13.68
C SER A 267 8.51 1.33 13.46
N ILE A 268 9.01 2.56 13.59
CA ILE A 268 10.45 2.84 13.53
C ILE A 268 11.17 2.58 14.86
N ARG A 269 10.45 2.20 15.93
CA ARG A 269 11.04 1.83 17.22
C ARG A 269 11.62 0.41 17.19
N ASN A 270 12.67 0.20 17.97
CA ASN A 270 13.22 -1.12 18.28
C ASN A 270 12.93 -1.46 19.75
N GLY A 271 12.08 -2.46 19.98
CA GLY A 271 11.50 -2.73 21.29
C GLY A 271 10.64 -1.55 21.75
N ASP A 272 11.05 -0.92 22.86
CA ASP A 272 10.36 0.25 23.44
C ASP A 272 11.21 1.54 23.30
N SER A 273 12.26 1.53 22.48
CA SER A 273 13.17 2.66 22.25
C SER A 273 13.25 3.04 20.76
N TYR A 274 13.43 4.33 20.49
CA TYR A 274 13.69 4.83 19.13
C TYR A 274 15.17 4.77 18.75
N GLY A 275 16.05 4.31 19.64
CA GLY A 275 17.49 4.21 19.39
C GLY A 275 18.19 5.57 19.37
N GLY A 276 19.28 5.67 18.60
CA GLY A 276 20.07 6.90 18.45
C GLY A 276 19.60 7.80 17.29
N GLY A 277 20.04 9.06 17.30
CA GLY A 277 19.62 10.08 16.34
C GLY A 277 18.30 10.76 16.72
N ILE A 278 17.82 11.69 15.91
CA ILE A 278 16.48 12.28 16.12
C ILE A 278 15.45 11.41 15.39
N ARG A 279 14.42 10.99 16.11
CA ARG A 279 13.37 10.09 15.64
C ARG A 279 12.03 10.62 16.13
N ASP A 280 11.18 10.98 15.18
CA ASP A 280 9.82 11.42 15.42
C ASP A 280 8.88 10.42 14.76
N GLU A 281 8.01 9.75 15.53
CA GLU A 281 6.93 8.90 15.00
C GLU A 281 5.60 9.49 15.42
N VAL A 282 4.82 9.99 14.46
CA VAL A 282 3.70 10.89 14.68
C VAL A 282 2.41 10.28 14.14
N ALA A 283 1.42 10.23 15.01
CA ALA A 283 0.07 9.75 14.72
C ALA A 283 -0.73 10.78 13.92
N TYR A 284 -1.35 10.34 12.83
CA TYR A 284 -2.28 11.12 12.02
C TYR A 284 -3.65 10.45 11.91
N PRO A 285 -4.75 11.23 11.83
CA PRO A 285 -6.06 10.71 11.51
C PRO A 285 -6.13 10.22 10.06
N GLY A 286 -7.23 9.53 9.73
CA GLY A 286 -7.40 8.87 8.44
C GLY A 286 -6.75 7.48 8.35
N VAL A 287 -7.12 6.73 7.32
CA VAL A 287 -6.56 5.40 6.97
C VAL A 287 -5.25 5.54 6.16
N HIS A 288 -4.69 4.45 5.63
CA HIS A 288 -3.37 4.42 4.99
C HIS A 288 -3.09 5.56 3.99
N SER A 289 -3.95 5.73 2.98
CA SER A 289 -3.78 6.76 1.94
C SER A 289 -4.30 8.15 2.34
N ASP A 290 -5.01 8.27 3.47
CA ASP A 290 -5.25 9.58 4.10
C ASP A 290 -3.97 10.16 4.71
N VAL A 291 -2.94 9.33 4.94
CA VAL A 291 -1.63 9.78 5.41
C VAL A 291 -0.63 9.91 4.26
N GLY A 292 -0.54 8.90 3.40
CA GLY A 292 0.41 8.89 2.29
C GLY A 292 -0.03 9.60 1.01
N GLY A 293 -1.31 9.96 0.90
CA GLY A 293 -1.91 10.36 -0.38
C GLY A 293 -2.22 9.15 -1.26
N GLY A 294 -3.05 9.34 -2.29
CA GLY A 294 -3.45 8.27 -3.21
C GLY A 294 -4.93 8.28 -3.59
N TYR A 295 -5.78 8.83 -2.73
CA TYR A 295 -7.21 8.97 -3.00
C TYR A 295 -7.51 10.11 -3.95
N ALA A 296 -8.53 9.97 -4.81
CA ALA A 296 -9.04 11.03 -5.66
C ALA A 296 -9.85 12.07 -4.84
N PRO A 297 -9.98 13.31 -5.32
CA PRO A 297 -10.94 14.25 -4.73
C PRO A 297 -12.36 13.66 -4.75
N CYS A 298 -13.10 13.80 -3.66
CA CYS A 298 -14.48 13.31 -3.52
C CYS A 298 -14.67 11.78 -3.51
N GLU A 299 -13.59 10.99 -3.51
CA GLU A 299 -13.68 9.54 -3.39
C GLU A 299 -14.37 9.15 -2.07
N GLN A 300 -15.25 8.13 -2.11
CA GLN A 300 -16.13 7.76 -0.98
C GLN A 300 -16.99 8.92 -0.42
N GLY A 301 -17.15 10.01 -1.17
CA GLY A 301 -17.87 11.22 -0.75
C GLY A 301 -17.11 12.10 0.23
N LYS A 302 -15.79 11.93 0.35
CA LYS A 302 -14.89 12.65 1.27
C LYS A 302 -14.44 14.01 0.71
N GLY A 303 -14.01 14.91 1.57
CA GLY A 303 -13.75 16.34 1.31
C GLY A 303 -14.83 17.31 1.84
N GLY A 304 -15.93 16.80 2.40
CA GLY A 304 -17.02 17.63 2.94
C GLY A 304 -17.94 18.23 1.88
N ALA A 305 -18.88 19.09 2.33
CA ALA A 305 -19.97 19.60 1.49
C ALA A 305 -19.53 20.60 0.41
N THR A 306 -18.37 21.24 0.58
CA THR A 306 -17.84 22.26 -0.33
C THR A 306 -16.79 21.71 -1.29
N ALA A 307 -16.43 20.43 -1.18
CA ALA A 307 -15.45 19.80 -2.05
C ALA A 307 -15.89 19.82 -3.51
N LYS A 308 -14.89 19.96 -4.39
CA LYS A 308 -15.08 20.01 -5.84
C LYS A 308 -14.30 18.87 -6.49
N ALA A 309 -14.85 18.34 -7.57
CA ALA A 309 -14.13 17.38 -8.41
C ALA A 309 -12.82 17.99 -8.91
N GLY A 310 -11.72 17.24 -8.82
CA GLY A 310 -10.39 17.70 -9.24
C GLY A 310 -9.70 18.69 -8.29
N ASP A 311 -10.27 18.96 -7.11
CA ASP A 311 -9.68 19.87 -6.12
C ASP A 311 -9.03 19.08 -4.97
N ASP A 312 -7.71 19.02 -4.98
CA ASP A 312 -6.92 18.29 -3.99
C ASP A 312 -6.90 18.93 -2.60
N SER A 313 -7.32 20.20 -2.49
CA SER A 313 -7.22 20.97 -1.24
C SER A 313 -8.08 20.44 -0.10
N TYR A 314 -9.09 19.64 -0.43
CA TYR A 314 -10.03 19.03 0.51
C TYR A 314 -9.57 17.66 1.07
N LYS A 315 -8.43 17.14 0.61
CA LYS A 315 -7.94 15.82 1.03
C LYS A 315 -7.27 15.89 2.39
N LEU A 316 -7.59 14.91 3.26
CA LEU A 316 -6.96 14.80 4.57
C LEU A 316 -5.44 14.61 4.48
N SER A 317 -4.95 13.96 3.41
CA SER A 317 -3.52 13.73 3.16
C SER A 317 -2.70 14.99 2.93
N GLN A 318 -3.34 16.14 2.70
CA GLN A 318 -2.63 17.42 2.58
C GLN A 318 -1.96 17.82 3.91
N ILE A 319 -2.52 17.47 5.06
CA ILE A 319 -1.90 17.81 6.36
C ILE A 319 -0.54 17.12 6.54
N PRO A 320 -0.44 15.77 6.47
CA PRO A 320 0.85 15.10 6.58
C PRO A 320 1.81 15.43 5.42
N LEU A 321 1.32 15.82 4.24
CA LEU A 321 2.16 16.38 3.17
C LEU A 321 2.89 17.64 3.63
N HIS A 322 2.17 18.62 4.15
CA HIS A 322 2.72 19.89 4.62
C HIS A 322 3.68 19.67 5.80
N ASP A 323 3.32 18.83 6.76
CA ASP A 323 4.18 18.55 7.91
C ASP A 323 5.48 17.83 7.50
N MET A 324 5.42 16.87 6.57
CA MET A 324 6.61 16.23 6.01
C MET A 324 7.47 17.21 5.22
N TYR A 325 6.87 18.07 4.40
CA TYR A 325 7.58 19.11 3.65
C TYR A 325 8.37 20.03 4.60
N LEU A 326 7.71 20.54 5.65
CA LEU A 326 8.33 21.40 6.65
C LEU A 326 9.46 20.69 7.41
N LYS A 327 9.25 19.44 7.83
CA LYS A 327 10.27 18.62 8.50
C LYS A 327 11.47 18.39 7.58
N ALA A 328 11.25 17.94 6.36
CA ALA A 328 12.30 17.69 5.38
C ALA A 328 13.11 18.96 5.07
N ALA A 329 12.43 20.09 4.82
CA ALA A 329 13.09 21.38 4.58
C ALA A 329 13.92 21.83 5.80
N SER A 330 13.37 21.71 7.01
CA SER A 330 14.06 22.11 8.26
C SER A 330 15.34 21.32 8.54
N TYR A 331 15.43 20.08 8.03
CA TYR A 331 16.60 19.22 8.16
C TYR A 331 17.50 19.23 6.91
N GLY A 332 17.30 20.17 5.98
CA GLY A 332 18.22 20.40 4.86
C GLY A 332 18.02 19.47 3.66
N VAL A 333 16.81 18.91 3.49
CA VAL A 333 16.41 18.33 2.20
C VAL A 333 16.21 19.48 1.20
N PRO A 334 16.85 19.46 0.00
CA PRO A 334 16.70 20.54 -0.97
C PRO A 334 15.31 20.56 -1.63
N LEU A 335 14.39 21.33 -1.04
CA LEU A 335 13.04 21.55 -1.54
C LEU A 335 12.89 22.99 -2.01
N MET A 336 11.98 23.22 -2.96
CA MET A 336 11.57 24.56 -3.38
C MET A 336 10.96 25.30 -2.20
N ASP A 337 11.25 26.59 -2.06
CA ASP A 337 10.59 27.47 -1.08
C ASP A 337 9.18 27.86 -1.54
N SER A 338 8.46 28.56 -0.67
CA SER A 338 7.10 29.03 -0.95
C SER A 338 7.04 29.93 -2.19
N ASP A 339 8.06 30.75 -2.42
CA ASP A 339 8.11 31.67 -3.55
C ASP A 339 8.26 30.90 -4.87
N ALA A 340 9.10 29.87 -4.90
CA ALA A 340 9.26 28.99 -6.06
C ALA A 340 7.99 28.14 -6.31
N ILE A 341 7.36 27.62 -5.25
CA ILE A 341 6.09 26.89 -5.34
C ILE A 341 4.99 27.80 -5.91
N SER A 342 4.86 29.04 -5.42
CA SER A 342 3.83 29.99 -5.85
C SER A 342 3.88 30.34 -7.35
N LYS A 343 5.03 30.15 -8.00
CA LYS A 343 5.24 30.40 -9.43
C LYS A 343 4.87 29.20 -10.32
N ARG A 344 4.53 28.05 -9.73
CA ARG A 344 4.21 26.79 -10.40
C ARG A 344 2.74 26.45 -10.13
N ALA A 345 1.86 26.69 -11.11
CA ALA A 345 0.41 26.51 -10.93
C ALA A 345 0.02 25.08 -10.53
N ASP A 346 0.74 24.08 -11.03
CA ASP A 346 0.60 22.68 -10.64
C ASP A 346 0.98 22.44 -9.18
N LEU A 347 2.12 22.97 -8.71
CA LEU A 347 2.52 22.84 -7.31
C LEU A 347 1.63 23.65 -6.36
N VAL A 348 1.09 24.79 -6.79
CA VAL A 348 0.10 25.55 -6.02
C VAL A 348 -1.15 24.69 -5.78
N ALA A 349 -1.62 23.97 -6.81
CA ALA A 349 -2.73 23.03 -6.66
C ALA A 349 -2.35 21.83 -5.77
N ASP A 350 -1.16 21.25 -5.98
CA ASP A 350 -0.69 20.09 -5.21
C ASP A 350 -0.49 20.40 -3.72
N PHE A 351 -0.17 21.64 -3.36
CA PHE A 351 0.01 22.06 -1.97
C PHE A 351 -1.18 22.87 -1.43
N ALA A 352 -2.25 23.05 -2.20
CA ALA A 352 -3.45 23.71 -1.70
C ALA A 352 -4.01 22.93 -0.50
N LEU A 353 -4.44 23.64 0.53
CA LEU A 353 -5.03 23.06 1.73
C LEU A 353 -6.20 23.95 2.15
N ASP A 354 -7.41 23.40 2.07
CA ASP A 354 -8.62 24.15 2.37
C ASP A 354 -8.80 24.30 3.89
N GLN A 355 -9.35 25.45 4.30
CA GLN A 355 -9.56 25.76 5.73
C GLN A 355 -10.47 24.75 6.41
N SER A 356 -11.44 24.18 5.70
CA SER A 356 -12.34 23.15 6.23
C SER A 356 -11.61 21.90 6.71
N VAL A 357 -10.53 21.51 6.03
CA VAL A 357 -9.71 20.35 6.39
C VAL A 357 -8.92 20.65 7.65
N ILE A 358 -8.33 21.85 7.72
CA ILE A 358 -7.61 22.35 8.91
C ILE A 358 -8.54 22.38 10.12
N ASP A 359 -9.76 22.89 9.96
CA ASP A 359 -10.74 23.01 11.03
C ASP A 359 -11.21 21.64 11.51
N ALA A 360 -11.52 20.71 10.60
CA ALA A 360 -11.92 19.35 10.94
C ALA A 360 -10.80 18.58 11.66
N PHE A 361 -9.56 18.67 11.16
CA PHE A 361 -8.39 18.07 11.80
C PHE A 361 -8.16 18.62 13.20
N ASN A 362 -8.17 19.95 13.37
CA ASN A 362 -7.95 20.58 14.67
C ASN A 362 -9.10 20.29 15.64
N ALA A 363 -10.34 20.19 15.16
CA ALA A 363 -11.49 19.78 15.95
C ALA A 363 -11.32 18.34 16.46
N TRP A 364 -10.91 17.40 15.61
CA TRP A 364 -10.60 16.03 16.02
C TRP A 364 -9.40 15.96 16.97
N ARG A 365 -8.32 16.70 16.69
CA ARG A 365 -7.10 16.69 17.53
C ARG A 365 -7.39 17.08 18.97
N LYS A 366 -8.34 18.00 19.21
CA LYS A 366 -8.79 18.39 20.56
C LYS A 366 -9.50 17.26 21.33
N THR A 367 -9.92 16.20 20.65
CA THR A 367 -10.61 15.04 21.24
C THR A 367 -9.65 13.95 21.71
N VAL A 368 -8.37 14.05 21.32
CA VAL A 368 -7.34 13.05 21.60
C VAL A 368 -6.46 13.57 22.73
N GLU A 369 -6.58 12.95 23.90
CA GLU A 369 -5.76 13.26 25.09
C GLU A 369 -4.89 12.06 25.46
N ASN A 370 -3.71 12.31 26.05
CA ASN A 370 -2.86 11.31 26.70
C ASN A 370 -2.39 10.13 25.81
N VAL A 371 -1.83 10.43 24.63
CA VAL A 371 -1.16 9.43 23.78
C VAL A 371 0.33 9.41 24.07
N ASN A 372 0.84 8.32 24.65
CA ASN A 372 2.25 8.18 25.04
C ASN A 372 3.01 7.12 24.22
N SER A 373 2.29 6.34 23.40
CA SER A 373 2.86 5.27 22.59
C SER A 373 2.09 5.07 21.28
N VAL A 374 2.68 4.35 20.34
CA VAL A 374 2.02 3.93 19.09
C VAL A 374 0.77 3.09 19.41
N GLU A 375 0.86 2.18 20.38
CA GLU A 375 -0.28 1.36 20.80
C GLU A 375 -1.42 2.20 21.38
N ASP A 376 -1.12 3.22 22.19
CA ASP A 376 -2.14 4.11 22.74
C ASP A 376 -2.82 4.90 21.62
N ALA A 377 -2.04 5.42 20.67
CA ALA A 377 -2.57 6.15 19.51
C ALA A 377 -3.55 5.28 18.71
N LEU A 378 -3.16 4.03 18.43
CA LEU A 378 -3.96 3.07 17.69
C LEU A 378 -5.21 2.63 18.48
N LYS A 379 -5.12 2.48 19.81
CA LYS A 379 -6.29 2.18 20.65
C LYS A 379 -7.29 3.33 20.66
N VAL A 380 -6.83 4.57 20.78
CA VAL A 380 -7.70 5.75 20.76
C VAL A 380 -8.39 5.87 19.40
N GLY A 381 -7.64 5.77 18.29
CA GLY A 381 -8.18 5.79 16.94
C GLY A 381 -9.21 4.67 16.70
N LEU A 382 -8.85 3.42 17.05
CA LEU A 382 -9.75 2.27 16.96
C LEU A 382 -11.03 2.47 17.78
N GLY A 383 -10.91 2.94 19.01
CA GLY A 383 -12.04 3.16 19.89
C GLY A 383 -13.04 4.20 19.35
N GLN A 384 -12.54 5.32 18.83
CA GLN A 384 -13.38 6.35 18.20
C GLN A 384 -14.03 5.83 16.91
N MET A 385 -13.29 5.11 16.07
CA MET A 385 -13.85 4.51 14.86
C MET A 385 -14.91 3.45 15.14
N LEU A 386 -14.72 2.61 16.16
CA LEU A 386 -15.73 1.62 16.56
C LEU A 386 -17.03 2.31 16.97
N ALA A 387 -16.96 3.38 17.76
CA ALA A 387 -18.13 4.16 18.14
C ALA A 387 -18.80 4.82 16.93
N TRP A 388 -18.01 5.41 16.02
CA TRP A 388 -18.54 6.01 14.79
C TRP A 388 -19.18 4.98 13.87
N ARG A 389 -18.57 3.80 13.69
CA ARG A 389 -19.16 2.72 12.88
C ARG A 389 -20.43 2.16 13.53
N THR A 390 -20.49 2.04 14.86
CA THR A 390 -21.74 1.69 15.56
C THR A 390 -22.83 2.72 15.29
N LEU A 391 -22.50 4.02 15.31
CA LEU A 391 -23.43 5.10 14.95
C LEU A 391 -23.93 4.95 13.50
N ARG A 392 -23.03 4.68 12.56
CA ARG A 392 -23.34 4.56 11.12
C ARG A 392 -23.98 3.21 10.74
N ALA A 393 -23.96 2.24 11.65
CA ALA A 393 -24.63 0.95 11.54
C ALA A 393 -26.06 0.93 12.11
N ASP A 394 -26.55 2.05 12.67
CA ASP A 394 -27.88 2.18 13.30
C ASP A 394 -29.03 2.18 12.27
N ILE A 395 -29.28 1.01 11.68
CA ILE A 395 -30.27 0.78 10.62
C ILE A 395 -31.71 1.15 11.01
N GLY A 396 -32.01 1.19 12.32
CA GLY A 396 -33.32 1.61 12.83
C GLY A 396 -33.53 3.12 12.78
N ASN A 397 -32.49 3.92 12.56
CA ASN A 397 -32.55 5.37 12.50
C ASN A 397 -31.97 5.89 11.18
N PRO A 398 -32.82 6.31 10.22
CA PRO A 398 -32.38 6.81 8.92
C PRO A 398 -31.46 8.03 8.98
N GLN A 399 -31.49 8.84 10.06
CA GLN A 399 -30.60 10.00 10.23
C GLN A 399 -29.22 9.61 10.77
N ARG A 400 -29.05 8.39 11.26
CA ARG A 400 -27.77 7.87 11.78
C ARG A 400 -27.13 6.87 10.83
N TYR A 401 -27.94 6.01 10.23
CA TYR A 401 -27.48 4.99 9.29
C TYR A 401 -26.73 5.60 8.11
N VAL A 402 -25.71 4.88 7.62
CA VAL A 402 -24.77 5.34 6.59
C VAL A 402 -25.48 5.88 5.35
N THR A 403 -26.54 5.24 4.87
CA THR A 403 -27.23 5.63 3.62
C THR A 403 -28.01 6.94 3.75
N GLY A 404 -28.31 7.38 4.97
CA GLY A 404 -28.92 8.67 5.23
C GLY A 404 -27.93 9.84 5.21
N GLN A 405 -26.64 9.56 5.33
CA GLN A 405 -25.60 10.59 5.49
C GLN A 405 -25.29 11.31 4.19
N SER A 406 -24.81 12.55 4.31
CA SER A 406 -24.47 13.39 3.17
C SER A 406 -23.28 12.83 2.39
N PHE A 407 -22.24 12.34 3.07
CA PHE A 407 -21.06 11.76 2.41
C PHE A 407 -21.42 10.53 1.57
N PHE A 408 -22.27 9.64 2.09
CA PHE A 408 -22.76 8.48 1.33
C PHE A 408 -23.47 8.90 0.03
N LYS A 409 -24.33 9.92 0.10
CA LYS A 409 -25.06 10.44 -1.06
C LYS A 409 -24.16 11.09 -2.10
N ARG A 410 -22.99 11.60 -1.69
CA ARG A 410 -21.96 12.17 -2.59
C ARG A 410 -21.03 11.10 -3.17
N ALA A 411 -20.92 9.93 -2.53
CA ALA A 411 -20.04 8.87 -2.97
C ALA A 411 -20.40 8.37 -4.37
N HIS A 412 -19.39 8.06 -5.18
CA HIS A 412 -19.57 7.67 -6.57
C HIS A 412 -19.91 6.18 -6.69
N GLU A 413 -20.87 5.84 -7.56
CA GLU A 413 -21.27 4.46 -7.81
C GLU A 413 -21.47 4.29 -9.32
N ASP A 414 -20.69 3.39 -9.91
CA ASP A 414 -20.90 2.95 -11.28
C ASP A 414 -22.06 1.95 -11.36
N LYS A 415 -22.67 1.86 -12.54
CA LYS A 415 -23.77 0.91 -12.78
C LYS A 415 -23.31 -0.55 -12.71
N MET A 416 -22.04 -0.80 -13.00
CA MET A 416 -21.45 -2.12 -13.07
C MET A 416 -20.47 -2.29 -11.92
N THR A 417 -20.73 -3.24 -11.04
CA THR A 417 -19.78 -3.60 -9.98
C THR A 417 -18.58 -4.32 -10.58
N PRO A 418 -17.41 -4.33 -9.90
CA PRO A 418 -16.24 -5.09 -10.36
C PRO A 418 -16.56 -6.56 -10.70
N TYR A 419 -17.42 -7.22 -9.92
CA TYR A 419 -17.87 -8.59 -10.19
C TYR A 419 -18.68 -8.71 -11.48
N LYS A 420 -19.66 -7.81 -11.68
CA LYS A 420 -20.48 -7.78 -12.90
C LYS A 420 -19.63 -7.51 -14.13
N VAL A 421 -18.66 -6.60 -14.02
CA VAL A 421 -17.69 -6.33 -15.10
C VAL A 421 -16.90 -7.59 -15.41
N GLN A 422 -16.38 -8.28 -14.41
CA GLN A 422 -15.62 -9.51 -14.61
C GLN A 422 -16.42 -10.60 -15.33
N GLN A 423 -17.65 -10.87 -14.88
CA GLN A 423 -18.53 -11.84 -15.53
C GLN A 423 -18.85 -11.46 -16.98
N ALA A 424 -19.12 -10.17 -17.23
CA ALA A 424 -19.46 -9.66 -18.54
C ALA A 424 -18.27 -9.66 -19.50
N VAL A 425 -17.06 -9.31 -19.02
CA VAL A 425 -15.82 -9.31 -19.81
C VAL A 425 -15.47 -10.72 -20.28
N SER A 426 -15.59 -11.74 -19.42
CA SER A 426 -15.34 -13.13 -19.83
C SER A 426 -16.25 -13.54 -20.99
N LYS A 427 -17.56 -13.27 -20.88
CA LYS A 427 -18.54 -13.57 -21.94
C LYS A 427 -18.33 -12.75 -23.21
N ALA A 428 -17.98 -11.47 -23.07
CA ALA A 428 -17.71 -10.60 -24.20
C ALA A 428 -16.44 -11.03 -24.95
N SER A 429 -15.39 -11.42 -24.22
CA SER A 429 -14.14 -11.87 -24.82
C SER A 429 -14.28 -13.18 -25.62
N GLU A 430 -15.21 -14.06 -25.26
CA GLU A 430 -15.51 -15.28 -26.02
C GLU A 430 -16.13 -14.98 -27.39
N ASN A 431 -16.95 -13.94 -27.48
CA ASN A 431 -17.69 -13.59 -28.69
C ASN A 431 -17.03 -12.46 -29.50
N ASP A 432 -15.91 -11.90 -29.02
CA ASP A 432 -15.22 -10.79 -29.67
C ASP A 432 -14.43 -11.26 -30.92
N PRO A 433 -14.73 -10.73 -32.13
CA PRO A 433 -14.07 -11.16 -33.36
C PRO A 433 -12.56 -10.93 -33.35
N THR A 434 -12.10 -9.85 -32.72
CA THR A 434 -10.67 -9.53 -32.60
C THR A 434 -9.97 -10.54 -31.69
N MET A 435 -10.55 -10.84 -30.52
CA MET A 435 -10.04 -11.89 -29.62
C MET A 435 -10.03 -13.27 -30.29
N SER A 436 -11.07 -13.62 -31.03
CA SER A 436 -11.12 -14.88 -31.79
C SER A 436 -9.96 -14.98 -32.77
N LYS A 437 -9.71 -13.92 -33.56
CA LYS A 437 -8.59 -13.87 -34.51
C LYS A 437 -7.23 -14.02 -33.83
N LEU A 438 -7.01 -13.31 -32.72
CA LEU A 438 -5.76 -13.37 -31.96
C LEU A 438 -5.52 -14.75 -31.35
N ARG A 439 -6.57 -15.37 -30.78
CA ARG A 439 -6.51 -16.75 -30.25
C ARG A 439 -6.17 -17.76 -31.34
N SER A 440 -6.77 -17.65 -32.52
CA SER A 440 -6.43 -18.51 -33.67
C SER A 440 -4.97 -18.35 -34.10
N GLN A 441 -4.45 -17.11 -34.12
CA GLN A 441 -3.03 -16.87 -34.43
C GLN A 441 -2.09 -17.46 -33.37
N SER A 442 -2.43 -17.35 -32.08
CA SER A 442 -1.67 -17.96 -31.00
C SER A 442 -1.69 -19.49 -31.05
N GLN A 443 -2.84 -20.09 -31.37
CA GLN A 443 -2.99 -21.54 -31.53
C GLN A 443 -2.18 -22.03 -32.73
N LEU A 444 -2.19 -21.31 -33.85
CA LEU A 444 -1.38 -21.64 -35.02
C LEU A 444 0.12 -21.61 -34.68
N LEU A 445 0.57 -20.61 -33.92
CA LEU A 445 1.97 -20.53 -33.48
C LEU A 445 2.37 -21.73 -32.60
N GLN A 446 1.51 -22.14 -31.67
CA GLN A 446 1.74 -23.32 -30.82
C GLN A 446 1.68 -24.63 -31.61
N ALA A 447 0.75 -24.76 -32.56
CA ALA A 447 0.64 -25.92 -33.44
C ALA A 447 1.90 -26.08 -34.31
N ASN A 448 2.40 -24.98 -34.87
CA ASN A 448 3.66 -24.97 -35.62
C ASN A 448 4.84 -25.42 -34.75
N ALA A 449 4.87 -25.02 -33.47
CA ALA A 449 5.90 -25.45 -32.53
C ALA A 449 5.89 -26.96 -32.27
N LEU A 450 4.70 -27.58 -32.24
CA LEU A 450 4.52 -29.02 -32.06
C LEU A 450 4.89 -29.83 -33.32
N SER A 451 4.78 -29.25 -34.51
CA SER A 451 5.08 -29.92 -35.78
C SER A 451 6.53 -29.77 -36.28
N MET A 452 7.35 -28.92 -35.64
CA MET A 452 8.73 -28.65 -36.08
C MET A 452 9.75 -29.63 -35.49
N GLY A 453 10.63 -30.17 -36.33
CA GLY A 453 11.68 -31.13 -35.93
C GLY A 453 12.79 -30.57 -35.03
N ALA A 454 12.86 -29.25 -34.81
CA ALA A 454 13.86 -28.59 -33.96
C ALA A 454 13.54 -28.64 -32.45
N GLY A 455 12.42 -29.25 -32.05
CA GLY A 455 11.95 -29.33 -30.67
C GLY A 455 11.14 -28.11 -30.23
N TYR A 456 10.02 -28.34 -29.56
CA TYR A 456 9.04 -27.33 -29.15
C TYR A 456 9.66 -26.10 -28.46
N ALA A 457 10.54 -26.33 -27.48
CA ALA A 457 11.17 -25.26 -26.71
C ALA A 457 12.07 -24.35 -27.56
N SER A 458 12.80 -24.91 -28.52
CA SER A 458 13.69 -24.16 -29.42
C SER A 458 12.90 -23.26 -30.36
N TYR A 459 11.82 -23.78 -30.95
CA TYR A 459 10.92 -23.01 -31.81
C TYR A 459 10.21 -21.89 -31.03
N MET A 460 9.68 -22.19 -29.85
CA MET A 460 9.04 -21.17 -29.02
C MET A 460 10.03 -20.08 -28.57
N SER A 461 11.29 -20.43 -28.35
CA SER A 461 12.34 -19.46 -28.05
C SER A 461 12.63 -18.53 -29.23
N SER A 462 12.69 -19.05 -30.46
CA SER A 462 12.92 -18.22 -31.66
C SER A 462 11.73 -17.34 -32.00
N GLN A 463 10.52 -17.76 -31.64
CA GLN A 463 9.27 -17.01 -31.84
C GLN A 463 8.81 -16.22 -30.62
N LYS A 464 9.66 -16.04 -29.60
CA LYS A 464 9.31 -15.37 -28.35
C LYS A 464 8.72 -13.98 -28.57
N GLY A 465 9.26 -13.21 -29.52
CA GLY A 465 8.75 -11.88 -29.86
C GLY A 465 7.32 -11.91 -30.40
N GLN A 466 7.02 -12.83 -31.33
CA GLN A 466 5.67 -13.00 -31.89
C GLN A 466 4.67 -13.48 -30.83
N ALA A 467 5.07 -14.46 -30.01
CA ALA A 467 4.24 -14.95 -28.91
C ALA A 467 3.92 -13.84 -27.89
N THR A 468 4.90 -13.01 -27.56
CA THR A 468 4.73 -11.87 -26.65
C THR A 468 3.78 -10.84 -27.25
N ALA A 469 3.98 -10.45 -28.51
CA ALA A 469 3.13 -9.47 -29.18
C ALA A 469 1.66 -9.94 -29.29
N LEU A 470 1.42 -11.23 -29.56
CA LEU A 470 0.06 -11.80 -29.59
C LEU A 470 -0.61 -11.74 -28.22
N LYS A 471 0.12 -12.12 -27.17
CA LYS A 471 -0.37 -12.02 -25.79
C LYS A 471 -0.71 -10.58 -25.43
N GLU A 472 0.21 -9.65 -25.69
CA GLU A 472 0.01 -8.23 -25.40
C GLU A 472 -1.22 -7.67 -26.14
N ALA A 473 -1.43 -8.03 -27.41
CA ALA A 473 -2.59 -7.62 -28.18
C ALA A 473 -3.91 -8.17 -27.61
N MET A 474 -3.91 -9.42 -27.13
CA MET A 474 -5.06 -10.00 -26.43
C MET A 474 -5.35 -9.25 -25.13
N ASP A 475 -4.31 -8.95 -24.34
CA ASP A 475 -4.43 -8.20 -23.10
C ASP A 475 -4.97 -6.78 -23.38
N ARG A 476 -4.44 -6.08 -24.39
CA ARG A 476 -4.93 -4.74 -24.80
C ARG A 476 -6.41 -4.79 -25.16
N ARG A 477 -6.84 -5.82 -25.90
CA ARG A 477 -8.24 -5.97 -26.31
C ARG A 477 -9.14 -6.26 -25.11
N ASN A 478 -8.69 -7.10 -24.18
CA ASN A 478 -9.42 -7.39 -22.96
C ASN A 478 -9.61 -6.14 -22.09
N GLU A 479 -8.60 -5.28 -21.99
CA GLU A 479 -8.70 -4.00 -21.24
C GLU A 479 -9.64 -3.00 -21.89
N GLN A 480 -9.70 -2.95 -23.23
CA GLN A 480 -10.71 -2.17 -23.96
C GLN A 480 -12.12 -2.66 -23.65
N LEU A 481 -12.33 -3.98 -23.71
CA LEU A 481 -13.61 -4.58 -23.36
C LEU A 481 -13.97 -4.27 -21.90
N CYS A 482 -13.01 -4.37 -21.00
CA CYS A 482 -13.18 -4.10 -19.58
C CYS A 482 -13.63 -2.67 -19.31
N GLY A 483 -12.92 -1.68 -19.85
CA GLY A 483 -13.29 -0.28 -19.71
C GLY A 483 -14.67 0.05 -20.31
N ALA A 484 -15.00 -0.55 -21.46
CA ALA A 484 -16.30 -0.36 -22.11
C ALA A 484 -17.47 -1.00 -21.36
N ILE A 485 -17.24 -2.17 -20.76
CA ILE A 485 -18.25 -2.89 -19.99
C ILE A 485 -18.47 -2.23 -18.64
N ALA A 486 -17.42 -1.72 -17.99
CA ALA A 486 -17.53 -1.01 -16.72
C ALA A 486 -18.40 0.25 -16.81
N HIS A 487 -18.39 0.92 -17.95
CA HIS A 487 -19.08 2.21 -18.12
C HIS A 487 -20.12 2.16 -19.27
N PRO A 488 -21.23 1.40 -19.11
CA PRO A 488 -22.20 1.22 -20.18
C PRO A 488 -22.88 2.54 -20.54
N GLY A 489 -22.90 2.85 -21.84
CA GLY A 489 -23.50 4.08 -22.38
C GLY A 489 -22.58 5.31 -22.37
N VAL A 490 -21.34 5.19 -21.89
CA VAL A 490 -20.33 6.25 -22.04
C VAL A 490 -19.78 6.22 -23.46
N ALA A 491 -19.76 7.37 -24.13
CA ALA A 491 -19.14 7.49 -25.44
C ALA A 491 -17.60 7.42 -25.30
N ASN A 492 -16.96 6.53 -26.06
CA ASN A 492 -15.50 6.30 -26.02
C ASN A 492 -14.97 6.03 -24.59
N PRO A 493 -15.45 4.98 -23.91
CA PRO A 493 -15.01 4.65 -22.57
C PRO A 493 -13.50 4.38 -22.56
N LYS A 494 -12.80 4.89 -21.55
CA LYS A 494 -11.36 4.66 -21.40
C LYS A 494 -11.12 3.17 -21.16
N PRO A 495 -10.13 2.54 -21.83
CA PRO A 495 -9.73 1.18 -21.49
C PRO A 495 -9.16 1.12 -20.06
N ALA A 496 -9.13 -0.07 -19.47
CA ALA A 496 -8.30 -0.32 -18.29
C ALA A 496 -6.84 0.03 -18.57
N ARG A 497 -6.06 0.38 -17.55
CA ARG A 497 -4.61 0.58 -17.74
C ARG A 497 -3.94 -0.76 -18.05
N PRO A 498 -2.76 -0.77 -18.67
CA PRO A 498 -2.05 -2.00 -18.98
C PRO A 498 -1.85 -2.91 -17.78
N GLY A 499 -2.39 -4.13 -17.82
CA GLY A 499 -2.30 -5.13 -16.75
C GLY A 499 -3.33 -4.97 -15.63
N GLU A 500 -4.24 -4.01 -15.75
CA GLU A 500 -5.38 -3.83 -14.87
C GLU A 500 -6.65 -4.50 -15.41
N GLY A 501 -7.67 -4.60 -14.56
CA GLY A 501 -8.88 -5.31 -14.88
C GLY A 501 -10.13 -4.74 -14.21
N PRO A 502 -11.18 -5.57 -14.04
CA PRO A 502 -12.48 -5.15 -13.51
C PRO A 502 -12.44 -4.38 -12.19
N LEU A 503 -11.40 -4.63 -11.38
CA LEU A 503 -11.23 -4.08 -10.03
C LEU A 503 -10.69 -2.65 -10.03
N ASP A 504 -10.09 -2.25 -11.14
CA ASP A 504 -9.39 -0.98 -11.26
C ASP A 504 -10.20 0.01 -12.10
N VAL A 505 -11.26 -0.45 -12.79
CA VAL A 505 -12.03 0.38 -13.73
C VAL A 505 -13.44 0.71 -13.26
N ALA A 506 -13.98 0.03 -12.26
CA ALA A 506 -15.34 0.24 -11.77
C ALA A 506 -15.30 0.71 -10.32
N THR A 507 -16.08 1.74 -10.00
CA THR A 507 -16.21 2.31 -8.66
C THR A 507 -17.54 1.90 -8.03
N ASN A 508 -17.52 1.50 -6.77
CA ASN A 508 -18.69 1.00 -6.05
C ASN A 508 -18.75 1.53 -4.60
N ASP A 509 -18.44 2.83 -4.41
CA ASP A 509 -18.30 3.41 -3.07
C ASP A 509 -19.58 3.29 -2.23
N GLN A 510 -20.76 3.50 -2.82
CA GLN A 510 -22.02 3.42 -2.08
C GLN A 510 -22.32 1.98 -1.68
N THR A 511 -22.05 1.04 -2.58
CA THR A 511 -22.11 -0.40 -2.29
C THR A 511 -21.18 -0.75 -1.13
N ASP A 512 -19.91 -0.38 -1.22
CA ASP A 512 -18.91 -0.78 -0.25
C ASP A 512 -19.13 -0.15 1.13
N LEU A 513 -19.48 1.14 1.18
CA LEU A 513 -19.83 1.83 2.44
C LEU A 513 -21.07 1.22 3.11
N ARG A 514 -22.09 0.83 2.32
CA ARG A 514 -23.29 0.16 2.84
C ARG A 514 -22.92 -1.18 3.43
N GLN A 515 -22.16 -1.98 2.69
CA GLN A 515 -21.80 -3.32 3.13
C GLN A 515 -20.80 -3.30 4.31
N GLY A 516 -19.94 -2.28 4.43
CA GLY A 516 -19.18 -2.03 5.66
C GLY A 516 -20.09 -1.83 6.88
N ALA A 517 -21.19 -1.07 6.75
CA ALA A 517 -22.15 -0.92 7.85
C ALA A 517 -22.89 -2.24 8.19
N GLU A 518 -23.11 -3.11 7.20
CA GLU A 518 -23.71 -4.44 7.39
C GLU A 518 -22.77 -5.40 8.14
N GLU A 519 -21.47 -5.35 7.87
CA GLU A 519 -20.46 -6.09 8.64
C GLU A 519 -20.33 -5.56 10.07
N MET A 520 -20.43 -4.25 10.26
CA MET A 520 -20.48 -3.69 11.60
C MET A 520 -21.71 -4.19 12.35
N ARG A 521 -22.87 -4.34 11.68
CA ARG A 521 -24.06 -4.97 12.27
C ARG A 521 -23.80 -6.43 12.66
N LEU A 522 -23.10 -7.21 11.83
CA LEU A 522 -22.70 -8.58 12.20
C LEU A 522 -21.85 -8.60 13.48
N LEU A 523 -20.85 -7.72 13.57
CA LEU A 523 -20.04 -7.59 14.78
C LEU A 523 -20.90 -7.23 16.00
N LEU A 524 -21.84 -6.29 15.86
CA LEU A 524 -22.75 -5.89 16.93
C LEU A 524 -23.70 -7.02 17.33
N GLY A 525 -24.19 -7.83 16.40
CA GLY A 525 -25.00 -9.02 16.70
C GLY A 525 -24.20 -10.09 17.45
N TYR A 526 -22.92 -10.28 17.09
CA TYR A 526 -22.01 -11.17 17.80
C TYR A 526 -21.72 -10.67 19.23
N LEU A 527 -21.43 -9.38 19.40
CA LEU A 527 -21.16 -8.80 20.71
C LEU A 527 -22.44 -8.73 21.55
N TYR A 528 -23.59 -8.38 21.00
CA TYR A 528 -24.85 -8.22 21.74
C TYR A 528 -25.92 -9.15 21.16
N PRO A 529 -25.87 -10.47 21.45
CA PRO A 529 -26.81 -11.43 20.88
C PRO A 529 -28.27 -11.18 21.28
N ASP A 530 -28.51 -10.48 22.38
CA ASP A 530 -29.81 -9.99 22.84
C ASP A 530 -30.35 -8.82 22.00
N GLN A 531 -29.49 -8.17 21.20
CA GLN A 531 -29.83 -7.04 20.34
C GLN A 531 -29.83 -7.39 18.85
N CYS A 532 -29.77 -8.68 18.47
CA CYS A 532 -29.78 -9.11 17.07
C CYS A 532 -30.94 -8.52 16.27
N GLU A 533 -32.15 -8.44 16.85
CA GLU A 533 -33.32 -7.85 16.19
C GLU A 533 -33.12 -6.36 15.87
N ARG A 534 -32.61 -5.58 16.84
CA ARG A 534 -32.29 -4.15 16.66
C ARG A 534 -31.34 -3.93 15.49
N TRP A 535 -30.31 -4.77 15.39
CA TRP A 535 -29.29 -4.66 14.34
C TRP A 535 -29.69 -5.38 13.05
N LYS A 536 -30.91 -5.95 12.97
CA LYS A 536 -31.38 -6.78 11.85
C LYS A 536 -30.35 -7.85 11.47
N VAL A 537 -29.88 -8.58 12.47
CA VAL A 537 -28.94 -9.71 12.32
C VAL A 537 -29.71 -10.99 12.62
N LYS A 538 -29.70 -11.94 11.68
CA LYS A 538 -30.27 -13.26 11.90
C LYS A 538 -29.27 -14.14 12.63
N ARG A 539 -29.59 -14.53 13.87
CA ARG A 539 -28.85 -15.54 14.62
C ARG A 539 -29.50 -16.92 14.42
N THR A 540 -28.70 -17.91 14.10
CA THR A 540 -29.12 -19.32 13.98
C THR A 540 -28.29 -20.18 14.92
N ASP A 541 -28.93 -20.78 15.92
CA ASP A 541 -28.29 -21.75 16.81
C ASP A 541 -28.30 -23.15 16.17
N HIS A 542 -27.18 -23.85 16.23
CA HIS A 542 -27.02 -25.16 15.61
C HIS A 542 -27.06 -26.28 16.65
N ARG A 543 -27.57 -27.45 16.24
CA ARG A 543 -27.55 -28.64 17.10
C ARG A 543 -26.11 -29.17 17.20
N PRO A 544 -25.68 -29.67 18.38
CA PRO A 544 -24.39 -30.35 18.50
C PRO A 544 -24.30 -31.55 17.56
N ILE A 545 -23.13 -31.77 16.96
CA ILE A 545 -22.85 -32.92 16.10
C ILE A 545 -22.25 -34.03 16.97
N VAL A 546 -22.85 -35.23 16.92
CA VAL A 546 -22.29 -36.42 17.60
C VAL A 546 -21.47 -37.20 16.58
N THR A 547 -20.17 -37.38 16.84
CA THR A 547 -19.30 -38.16 15.95
C THR A 547 -19.53 -39.66 16.12
N ARG A 548 -19.08 -40.46 15.14
CA ARG A 548 -19.16 -41.94 15.19
C ARG A 548 -18.48 -42.55 16.42
N GLY A 549 -17.59 -41.82 17.11
CA GLY A 549 -16.92 -42.23 18.34
C GLY A 549 -17.62 -41.81 19.63
N GLY A 550 -18.75 -41.10 19.55
CA GLY A 550 -19.50 -40.62 20.73
C GLY A 550 -19.12 -39.21 21.20
N ASP A 551 -18.17 -38.54 20.55
CA ASP A 551 -17.80 -37.16 20.90
C ASP A 551 -18.88 -36.17 20.46
N VAL A 552 -19.19 -35.21 21.32
CA VAL A 552 -20.16 -34.14 21.04
C VAL A 552 -19.40 -32.87 20.63
N ILE A 553 -19.51 -32.52 19.35
CA ILE A 553 -18.96 -31.28 18.79
C ILE A 553 -20.04 -30.19 18.90
N LYS A 554 -19.79 -29.17 19.71
CA LYS A 554 -20.63 -27.97 19.74
C LYS A 554 -20.39 -27.15 18.48
N VAL A 555 -21.46 -26.84 17.76
CA VAL A 555 -21.41 -25.95 16.60
C VAL A 555 -21.78 -24.54 17.08
N PRO A 556 -20.89 -23.55 16.93
CA PRO A 556 -21.18 -22.18 17.34
C PRO A 556 -22.31 -21.59 16.48
N PRO A 557 -23.09 -20.62 17.00
CA PRO A 557 -24.18 -20.02 16.25
C PRO A 557 -23.66 -19.31 14.98
N THR A 558 -24.52 -19.15 13.99
CA THR A 558 -24.22 -18.35 12.80
C THR A 558 -24.97 -17.02 12.86
N PHE A 559 -24.30 -15.94 12.49
CA PHE A 559 -24.90 -14.61 12.36
C PHE A 559 -24.87 -14.19 10.89
N VAL A 560 -26.01 -13.71 10.38
CA VAL A 560 -26.18 -13.34 8.98
C VAL A 560 -26.84 -11.97 8.87
N VAL A 561 -26.33 -11.14 7.95
CA VAL A 561 -26.98 -9.90 7.51
C VAL A 561 -27.28 -10.03 6.03
N GLU A 562 -28.55 -9.90 5.66
CA GLU A 562 -28.95 -9.78 4.25
C GLU A 562 -28.52 -8.42 3.72
N HIS A 563 -27.99 -8.38 2.50
CA HIS A 563 -27.57 -7.13 1.89
C HIS A 563 -28.80 -6.29 1.53
N ASP A 564 -28.82 -5.03 1.97
CA ASP A 564 -29.94 -4.12 1.72
C ASP A 564 -29.95 -3.61 0.26
N GLN A 565 -28.88 -3.87 -0.50
CA GLN A 565 -28.71 -3.42 -1.88
C GLN A 565 -29.45 -4.30 -2.92
N PRO A 566 -30.32 -3.70 -3.76
CA PRO A 566 -30.88 -4.40 -4.91
C PRO A 566 -29.79 -4.81 -5.91
N GLY A 567 -29.75 -6.11 -6.25
CA GLY A 567 -28.76 -6.64 -7.19
C GLY A 567 -27.33 -6.64 -6.65
N SER A 568 -27.17 -6.71 -5.32
CA SER A 568 -25.90 -7.03 -4.67
C SER A 568 -25.28 -8.30 -5.27
N ASP A 569 -23.95 -8.32 -5.36
CA ASP A 569 -23.23 -9.47 -5.92
C ASP A 569 -23.38 -10.71 -5.02
N SER A 570 -23.53 -10.50 -3.72
CA SER A 570 -23.93 -11.50 -2.73
C SER A 570 -25.30 -11.22 -2.10
N PRO A 571 -26.07 -12.23 -1.65
CA PRO A 571 -27.38 -12.02 -1.00
C PRO A 571 -27.25 -11.68 0.49
N CYS A 572 -26.17 -12.12 1.14
CA CYS A 572 -25.90 -11.84 2.54
C CYS A 572 -24.41 -11.99 2.87
N VAL A 573 -24.01 -11.36 3.98
CA VAL A 573 -22.72 -11.57 4.62
C VAL A 573 -22.91 -12.35 5.92
N THR A 574 -22.01 -13.29 6.20
CA THR A 574 -22.10 -14.19 7.35
C THR A 574 -20.87 -14.08 8.26
N LEU A 575 -21.07 -14.04 9.58
CA LEU A 575 -19.97 -14.12 10.54
C LEU A 575 -19.59 -15.58 10.82
N ALA A 576 -18.33 -15.92 10.57
CA ALA A 576 -17.75 -17.23 10.76
C ALA A 576 -16.84 -17.26 12.00
N TYR A 577 -17.13 -18.17 12.93
CA TYR A 577 -16.20 -18.48 14.02
C TYR A 577 -14.94 -19.15 13.46
N SER A 578 -13.78 -18.76 13.98
CA SER A 578 -12.50 -19.36 13.61
C SER A 578 -12.57 -20.88 13.75
N GLY A 579 -12.17 -21.59 12.69
CA GLY A 579 -11.96 -23.03 12.72
C GLY A 579 -12.96 -23.90 11.95
N ILE A 580 -14.28 -23.75 12.13
CA ILE A 580 -15.26 -24.66 11.47
C ILE A 580 -15.66 -24.14 10.08
N LEU A 581 -16.03 -22.87 9.97
CA LEU A 581 -16.37 -22.24 8.69
C LEU A 581 -15.14 -21.72 7.95
N LEU A 582 -14.12 -21.23 8.67
CA LEU A 582 -12.89 -20.80 8.02
C LEU A 582 -12.17 -21.97 7.32
N ASN A 583 -12.05 -23.18 7.88
CA ASN A 583 -11.44 -24.29 7.13
C ASN A 583 -12.25 -24.73 5.89
N THR A 584 -13.58 -24.70 5.92
CA THR A 584 -14.43 -25.07 4.77
C THR A 584 -14.43 -23.98 3.68
N VAL A 585 -14.41 -22.69 4.07
CA VAL A 585 -14.22 -21.53 3.18
C VAL A 585 -12.75 -21.43 2.70
N TRP A 586 -11.79 -21.92 3.48
CA TRP A 586 -10.37 -21.95 3.12
C TRP A 586 -10.04 -23.10 2.16
N SER A 587 -10.77 -24.21 2.21
CA SER A 587 -10.67 -25.28 1.22
C SER A 587 -11.29 -24.93 -0.15
N THR A 588 -12.16 -23.92 -0.20
CA THR A 588 -12.79 -23.38 -1.42
C THR A 588 -12.02 -22.24 -2.07
N LEU A 589 -10.91 -21.76 -1.48
CA LEU A 589 -9.94 -20.83 -2.11
C LEU A 589 -9.23 -21.41 -3.35
N VAL A 590 -9.46 -22.68 -3.68
CA VAL A 590 -9.05 -23.36 -4.93
C VAL A 590 -10.15 -23.31 -6.01
N GLN A 591 -11.34 -22.80 -5.68
CA GLN A 591 -12.50 -22.72 -6.57
C GLN A 591 -12.88 -21.26 -6.88
N ASN A 592 -13.55 -21.06 -8.02
CA ASN A 592 -14.16 -19.77 -8.39
C ASN A 592 -15.02 -19.24 -7.23
N TYR A 593 -14.87 -17.95 -6.90
CA TYR A 593 -15.69 -17.24 -5.91
C TYR A 593 -17.17 -17.63 -6.04
N ARG A 594 -17.76 -18.10 -4.94
CA ARG A 594 -19.20 -18.24 -4.84
C ARG A 594 -19.72 -17.13 -3.97
N VAL A 595 -20.79 -16.53 -4.43
CA VAL A 595 -21.67 -15.62 -3.71
C VAL A 595 -22.06 -16.10 -2.29
N GLN A 596 -21.94 -17.40 -2.04
CA GLN A 596 -22.21 -18.09 -0.77
C GLN A 596 -21.07 -17.92 0.26
N ASP A 597 -19.91 -17.41 -0.16
CA ASP A 597 -18.66 -17.32 0.60
C ASP A 597 -18.39 -15.89 1.11
N ASP A 598 -19.38 -14.99 1.09
CA ASP A 598 -19.25 -13.66 1.70
C ASP A 598 -19.26 -13.78 3.23
N VAL A 599 -18.08 -13.98 3.81
CA VAL A 599 -17.87 -14.23 5.24
C VAL A 599 -16.92 -13.25 5.89
N MET A 600 -17.24 -12.88 7.13
CA MET A 600 -16.40 -12.12 8.05
C MET A 600 -15.94 -13.03 9.20
N ALA A 601 -14.65 -13.01 9.54
CA ALA A 601 -14.15 -13.71 10.71
C ALA A 601 -14.70 -13.10 12.00
N ALA A 602 -15.08 -13.96 12.96
CA ALA A 602 -15.36 -13.56 14.32
C ALA A 602 -14.14 -12.86 14.94
N PRO A 603 -14.34 -11.86 15.82
CA PRO A 603 -13.24 -11.23 16.55
C PRO A 603 -12.39 -12.25 17.30
N LEU A 604 -11.13 -11.88 17.54
CA LEU A 604 -10.22 -12.69 18.33
C LEU A 604 -10.71 -12.84 19.79
N PRO A 605 -10.57 -14.04 20.39
CA PRO A 605 -10.69 -14.20 21.82
C PRO A 605 -9.75 -13.27 22.61
N GLY A 606 -10.32 -12.47 23.51
CA GLY A 606 -9.61 -11.57 24.42
C GLY A 606 -9.78 -10.08 24.10
N VAL A 607 -10.22 -9.70 22.90
CA VAL A 607 -10.45 -8.29 22.56
C VAL A 607 -11.89 -7.82 22.78
N GLU A 608 -12.81 -8.73 23.12
CA GLU A 608 -14.24 -8.46 23.18
C GLU A 608 -14.61 -7.42 24.25
N SER A 609 -13.87 -7.36 25.35
CA SER A 609 -14.08 -6.36 26.39
C SER A 609 -13.88 -4.94 25.84
N PHE A 610 -12.78 -4.72 25.11
CA PHE A 610 -12.48 -3.47 24.43
C PHE A 610 -13.51 -3.16 23.35
N LEU A 611 -13.87 -4.15 22.52
CA LEU A 611 -14.88 -3.96 21.48
C LEU A 611 -16.23 -3.58 22.08
N ARG A 612 -16.68 -4.24 23.15
CA ARG A 612 -17.93 -3.89 23.85
C ARG A 612 -17.88 -2.48 24.42
N GLN A 613 -16.78 -2.12 25.08
CA GLN A 613 -16.61 -0.78 25.61
C GLN A 613 -16.82 0.29 24.53
N HIS A 614 -16.17 0.12 23.37
CA HIS A 614 -16.16 1.11 22.29
C HIS A 614 -17.29 1.00 21.26
N THR A 615 -18.14 -0.03 21.36
CA THR A 615 -19.37 -0.17 20.55
C THR A 615 -20.64 0.01 21.37
N SER A 616 -20.51 0.36 22.64
CA SER A 616 -21.64 0.54 23.55
C SER A 616 -22.45 1.80 23.19
N PRO A 617 -23.74 1.88 23.58
CA PRO A 617 -24.52 3.11 23.46
C PRO A 617 -23.86 4.32 24.16
N ASP A 618 -23.18 4.09 25.29
CA ASP A 618 -22.43 5.12 26.01
C ASP A 618 -21.26 5.67 25.17
N ALA A 619 -20.49 4.79 24.52
CA ALA A 619 -19.42 5.19 23.62
C ALA A 619 -19.93 6.00 22.43
N VAL A 620 -21.05 5.58 21.82
CA VAL A 620 -21.70 6.34 20.73
C VAL A 620 -22.16 7.71 21.20
N ASN A 621 -22.78 7.81 22.38
CA ASN A 621 -23.26 9.07 22.93
C ASN A 621 -22.13 10.03 23.34
N LYS A 622 -20.98 9.49 23.74
CA LYS A 622 -19.77 10.25 24.09
C LYS A 622 -18.89 10.60 22.90
N LEU A 623 -19.21 10.10 21.70
CA LEU A 623 -18.41 10.36 20.51
C LEU A 623 -18.42 11.86 20.18
N PRO A 624 -17.25 12.54 20.20
CA PRO A 624 -17.21 13.98 20.01
C PRO A 624 -17.63 14.41 18.60
N THR A 625 -18.32 15.55 18.48
CA THR A 625 -18.76 16.09 17.18
C THR A 625 -17.60 16.29 16.20
N GLY A 626 -16.44 16.76 16.68
CA GLY A 626 -15.24 16.93 15.84
C GLY A 626 -14.75 15.61 15.23
N ALA A 627 -14.88 14.49 15.95
CA ALA A 627 -14.56 13.16 15.43
C ALA A 627 -15.60 12.70 14.40
N ILE A 628 -16.90 12.92 14.66
CA ILE A 628 -17.98 12.59 13.71
C ILE A 628 -17.77 13.32 12.39
N THR A 629 -17.55 14.64 12.42
CA THR A 629 -17.31 15.44 11.21
C THR A 629 -16.09 14.95 10.45
N LEU A 630 -14.98 14.69 11.15
CA LEU A 630 -13.77 14.17 10.51
C LEU A 630 -14.03 12.82 9.82
N PHE A 631 -14.73 11.89 10.48
CA PHE A 631 -14.98 10.54 9.94
C PHE A 631 -16.00 10.53 8.80
N ASP A 632 -17.07 11.31 8.92
CA ASP A 632 -18.06 11.43 7.86
C ASP A 632 -17.43 12.02 6.60
N ASP A 633 -16.73 13.14 6.75
CA ASP A 633 -16.39 13.99 5.62
C ASP A 633 -14.94 13.87 5.16
N TYR A 634 -13.99 13.33 5.93
CA TYR A 634 -12.57 13.36 5.54
C TYR A 634 -11.80 12.04 5.66
N VAL A 635 -12.17 11.14 6.59
CA VAL A 635 -11.55 9.82 6.69
C VAL A 635 -12.20 8.83 5.74
N HIS A 636 -11.40 8.19 4.90
CA HIS A 636 -11.84 7.09 4.04
C HIS A 636 -11.99 5.80 4.85
N ASP A 637 -12.78 4.84 4.35
CA ASP A 637 -12.78 3.47 4.83
C ASP A 637 -12.04 2.58 3.83
N SER A 638 -10.77 2.31 4.14
CA SER A 638 -9.89 1.53 3.27
C SER A 638 -10.27 0.06 3.19
N ARG A 639 -11.04 -0.47 4.16
CA ARG A 639 -11.53 -1.86 4.13
C ARG A 639 -12.62 -2.02 3.08
N CYS A 640 -13.52 -1.05 2.99
CA CYS A 640 -14.62 -1.04 2.03
C CYS A 640 -14.13 -1.21 0.58
N TRP A 641 -13.03 -0.55 0.21
CA TRP A 641 -12.43 -0.58 -1.14
C TRP A 641 -11.91 -1.97 -1.58
N PHE A 642 -11.58 -2.88 -0.65
CA PHE A 642 -10.93 -4.16 -0.95
C PHE A 642 -11.91 -5.36 -0.96
N ARG A 643 -13.23 -5.12 -1.03
CA ARG A 643 -14.30 -6.15 -1.00
C ARG A 643 -14.47 -6.96 -2.30
N VAL A 644 -13.41 -7.13 -3.07
CA VAL A 644 -13.50 -7.75 -4.39
C VAL A 644 -13.60 -9.29 -4.30
N PRO A 645 -14.47 -9.95 -5.10
CA PRO A 645 -14.68 -11.40 -5.16
C PRO A 645 -13.43 -12.31 -5.21
N TYR A 646 -12.32 -11.83 -5.76
CA TYR A 646 -11.05 -12.59 -5.90
C TYR A 646 -9.95 -12.07 -4.96
N PHE A 647 -10.14 -10.89 -4.38
CA PHE A 647 -9.21 -10.23 -3.48
C PHE A 647 -9.80 -10.13 -2.08
N HIS A 648 -10.38 -11.22 -1.58
CA HIS A 648 -10.54 -11.34 -0.13
C HIS A 648 -9.15 -11.19 0.49
N GLU A 649 -9.00 -10.32 1.49
CA GLU A 649 -7.74 -10.08 2.19
C GLU A 649 -7.12 -11.39 2.69
N TYR A 650 -5.85 -11.36 3.09
CA TYR A 650 -5.15 -12.53 3.64
C TYR A 650 -5.77 -13.16 4.90
N ALA A 651 -6.82 -12.55 5.44
CA ALA A 651 -7.76 -13.18 6.33
C ALA A 651 -9.08 -12.41 6.20
N PRO A 652 -10.25 -13.04 6.32
CA PRO A 652 -11.55 -12.34 6.35
C PRO A 652 -11.76 -11.53 7.66
N GLY A 653 -10.69 -11.04 8.31
CA GLY A 653 -10.76 -10.20 9.50
C GLY A 653 -11.62 -8.97 9.21
N GLY A 654 -12.36 -8.47 10.20
CA GLY A 654 -13.20 -7.28 10.03
C GLY A 654 -13.04 -6.25 11.13
N TYR A 655 -14.01 -5.34 11.32
CA TYR A 655 -13.84 -4.19 12.23
C TYR A 655 -13.56 -4.53 13.70
N GLY A 656 -13.72 -5.81 14.09
CA GLY A 656 -13.35 -6.32 15.41
C GLY A 656 -11.85 -6.60 15.60
N PHE A 657 -11.00 -6.35 14.59
CA PHE A 657 -9.57 -6.62 14.65
C PHE A 657 -8.78 -5.29 14.78
N PRO A 658 -7.95 -5.15 15.83
CA PRO A 658 -6.96 -4.09 15.91
C PRO A 658 -5.90 -4.21 14.82
N ARG A 659 -5.37 -3.06 14.36
CA ARG A 659 -4.24 -3.03 13.43
C ARG A 659 -3.06 -3.81 14.02
N VAL A 660 -2.43 -4.64 13.19
CA VAL A 660 -1.19 -5.32 13.55
C VAL A 660 -0.04 -4.32 13.50
N VAL A 661 0.87 -4.40 14.47
CA VAL A 661 2.06 -3.53 14.57
C VAL A 661 3.30 -4.38 14.74
N PHE A 662 4.35 -4.06 13.99
CA PHE A 662 5.69 -4.59 14.14
C PHE A 662 6.61 -3.55 14.76
N VAL A 663 7.57 -4.02 15.55
CA VAL A 663 8.69 -3.25 16.09
C VAL A 663 9.99 -3.97 15.74
N GLY A 664 11.13 -3.28 15.86
CA GLY A 664 12.42 -3.76 15.37
C GLY A 664 12.75 -5.23 15.63
N GLY A 665 13.49 -5.82 14.70
CA GLY A 665 13.73 -7.26 14.64
C GLY A 665 12.49 -8.08 14.26
N ASP A 666 11.61 -7.51 13.44
CA ASP A 666 10.37 -8.14 12.92
C ASP A 666 9.44 -8.64 14.04
N LYS A 667 9.49 -8.01 15.20
CA LYS A 667 8.72 -8.41 16.38
C LYS A 667 7.31 -7.86 16.30
N ARG A 668 6.35 -8.74 16.01
CA ARG A 668 4.92 -8.44 16.08
C ARG A 668 4.48 -8.14 17.52
N LYS A 669 3.80 -7.02 17.73
CA LYS A 669 3.06 -6.71 18.96
C LYS A 669 1.63 -7.23 18.80
N ALA A 670 1.22 -8.21 19.60
CA ALA A 670 -0.11 -8.79 19.48
C ALA A 670 -1.19 -7.78 19.88
N TYR A 671 -2.10 -7.47 18.97
CA TYR A 671 -3.38 -6.80 19.22
C TYR A 671 -3.31 -5.55 20.11
N LEU A 672 -2.25 -4.73 19.96
CA LEU A 672 -2.00 -3.53 20.77
C LEU A 672 -1.90 -3.82 22.29
N GLY A 673 -1.70 -5.08 22.69
CA GLY A 673 -1.73 -5.54 24.08
C GLY A 673 -3.15 -5.75 24.64
N LEU A 674 -4.18 -5.80 23.78
CA LEU A 674 -5.57 -6.07 24.20
C LEU A 674 -5.83 -7.56 24.50
N ALA A 675 -5.04 -8.47 23.90
CA ALA A 675 -5.14 -9.90 24.11
C ALA A 675 -3.76 -10.50 24.45
N SER A 676 -3.76 -11.63 25.17
CA SER A 676 -2.54 -12.36 25.50
C SER A 676 -1.97 -13.06 24.27
N ASN A 677 -0.64 -13.11 24.14
CA ASN A 677 0.03 -13.95 23.16
C ASN A 677 -0.24 -15.45 23.39
N ALA A 678 -0.75 -15.84 24.55
CA ALA A 678 -1.12 -17.23 24.84
C ALA A 678 -2.60 -17.53 24.53
N SER A 679 -3.42 -16.53 24.17
CA SER A 679 -4.81 -16.74 23.77
C SER A 679 -4.84 -17.67 22.57
N GLN A 680 -5.53 -18.80 22.67
CA GLN A 680 -5.63 -19.77 21.58
C GLN A 680 -6.83 -19.47 20.69
N LEU A 681 -6.60 -19.49 19.37
CA LEU A 681 -7.63 -19.55 18.35
C LEU A 681 -7.94 -21.02 18.06
N ASP A 682 -9.22 -21.39 18.18
CA ASP A 682 -9.68 -22.70 17.75
C ASP A 682 -9.69 -22.75 16.22
N LEU A 683 -8.99 -23.72 15.65
CA LEU A 683 -8.92 -23.97 14.21
C LEU A 683 -9.89 -25.09 13.77
N GLY A 684 -10.70 -25.62 14.69
CA GLY A 684 -11.56 -26.76 14.45
C GLY A 684 -10.80 -28.09 14.42
N ASN A 685 -11.54 -29.20 14.40
CA ASN A 685 -10.97 -30.57 14.39
C ASN A 685 -9.98 -30.86 15.54
N GLY A 686 -10.17 -30.23 16.71
CA GLY A 686 -9.31 -30.39 17.88
C GLY A 686 -7.94 -29.72 17.78
N ARG A 687 -7.73 -28.83 16.79
CA ARG A 687 -6.50 -28.05 16.64
C ARG A 687 -6.70 -26.64 17.17
N THR A 688 -5.71 -26.14 17.91
CA THR A 688 -5.62 -24.74 18.30
C THR A 688 -4.30 -24.13 17.82
N GLN A 689 -4.29 -22.83 17.58
CA GLN A 689 -3.10 -22.04 17.28
C GLN A 689 -3.07 -20.83 18.19
N ALA A 690 -1.89 -20.24 18.43
CA ALA A 690 -1.85 -18.99 19.18
C ALA A 690 -2.60 -17.95 18.36
N GLY A 691 -3.59 -17.27 18.91
CA GLY A 691 -4.51 -16.48 18.10
C GLY A 691 -3.91 -15.24 17.45
N TRP A 692 -2.65 -14.92 17.70
CA TRP A 692 -1.87 -13.93 16.96
C TRP A 692 -1.15 -14.50 15.73
N ALA A 693 -0.97 -15.82 15.66
CA ALA A 693 -0.45 -16.57 14.52
C ALA A 693 -1.64 -16.98 13.64
#